data_AF-A0A8S4NVI8-F1
#
_entry.id   AF-A0A8S4NVI8-F1
#
_cell.length_a   1.000
_cell.length_b   1.000
_cell.length_c   1.000
_cell.angle_alpha   90.00
_cell.angle_beta   90.00
_cell.angle_gamma   90.00
#
_symmetry.space_group_name_H-M   'P 1'
#
loop_
_entity.id
_entity.type
_entity.pdbx_description
1 polymer ?
#
loop_
_entity_poly.entity_id
_entity_poly.type
_entity_poly.pdbx_seq_one_letter_code
_entity_poly.pdbx_strand_id
1 'polypeptide(L)'
;MKFFQRFHQLFINNSRHTRSKIIVVPPEARCHTKAVTGTNTSFTARSHTLGELRVDHVNTKVKLCGWLQFQRYGRFLTLRDAYGTTQLIVPEENAELVEKIGSLSYETVLEVVGTVKARPTEQKNKAMATGDVEVEIEDMKVLNSCKQGLPFEIRDFTKVNETLRLKYRYLDLRHQQMQKNLRLRSKFINDIRGFLCNKHGFLDVETPTLFRKTPGGAQEFIVPSSQHKGHFYSLPQSPQQFKQLLMVGGIDRYMQIARCYRDEGAKPDRQPEFTQLDIELSFTTRNDIQTLIEEMLVEVWPDDFPKIPSQFPRLTYQEAMSQYGSDKPDTRFNWKLKDVTNIIQESQDCVISDDLKSDSNTACCLVIPQGKNNISGKTINKLKQFGKQLDASVKVYFTKVQDGDNLQGDLSKKLSQDTAHKLIHKVEGVSMDLLLVATGKWTDVHTVLGRLRTECANIYEEQGVEVRQKKAYNFLWVEDFPLFLPREDGEAGIESAHHPFTAPHPEDAHLLHTQPDKARSLHYDLVLNGSEVGGGSIRIHNADLQRRVLEDILKVEVGQLEHLLEALEYGCPPHGGIALGLDRLIAVLCDAPSIRDVIAFPKSSDGWDLMSRAPAPGTKEDLSHYHICTSDVMSETDLSK
;
A
#
# COMPACT_ATOMS: atom_id res chain seq x y z
N MET A 1 -52.03 -27.00 -36.62
CA MET A 1 -52.27 -28.40 -37.06
C MET A 1 -50.92 -29.08 -37.28
N LYS A 2 -50.64 -30.13 -36.48
CA LYS A 2 -49.60 -31.18 -36.67
C LYS A 2 -48.09 -30.82 -36.69
N PHE A 3 -47.60 -30.06 -35.71
CA PHE A 3 -46.20 -30.25 -35.23
C PHE A 3 -45.98 -30.02 -33.72
N PHE A 4 -47.01 -29.59 -32.97
CA PHE A 4 -46.91 -29.25 -31.54
C PHE A 4 -47.45 -30.33 -30.57
N GLN A 5 -47.75 -31.55 -31.04
CA GLN A 5 -48.42 -32.60 -30.25
C GLN A 5 -47.53 -33.80 -29.88
N ARG A 6 -46.21 -33.74 -30.06
CA ARG A 6 -45.32 -34.90 -29.84
C ARG A 6 -44.29 -34.81 -28.71
N PHE A 7 -44.21 -33.70 -27.98
CA PHE A 7 -43.25 -33.56 -26.87
C PHE A 7 -43.85 -33.62 -25.46
N HIS A 8 -45.18 -33.60 -25.31
CA HIS A 8 -45.84 -33.60 -24.00
C HIS A 8 -46.28 -35.00 -23.50
N GLN A 9 -46.02 -36.07 -24.27
CA GLN A 9 -46.54 -37.41 -24.00
C GLN A 9 -45.51 -38.42 -23.46
N LEU A 10 -44.30 -37.97 -23.06
CA LEU A 10 -43.20 -38.86 -22.64
C LEU A 10 -42.83 -38.76 -21.14
N PHE A 11 -43.50 -37.91 -20.35
CA PHE A 11 -43.16 -37.73 -18.93
C PHE A 11 -44.27 -38.09 -17.92
N ILE A 12 -45.43 -38.58 -18.39
CA ILE A 12 -46.54 -38.99 -17.51
C ILE A 12 -47.00 -40.37 -17.98
N ASN A 13 -46.28 -41.44 -17.62
CA ASN A 13 -46.79 -42.82 -17.57
C ASN A 13 -45.71 -43.81 -17.12
N ASN A 14 -45.15 -43.63 -15.92
CA ASN A 14 -44.54 -44.75 -15.19
C ASN A 14 -44.55 -44.52 -13.68
N SER A 15 -45.74 -44.19 -13.15
CA SER A 15 -46.02 -44.27 -11.72
C SER A 15 -46.97 -45.44 -11.45
N ARG A 16 -46.64 -46.24 -10.43
CA ARG A 16 -47.43 -47.26 -9.71
C ARG A 16 -47.17 -48.72 -10.09
N HIS A 17 -46.22 -49.36 -9.39
CA HIS A 17 -46.49 -50.16 -8.19
C HIS A 17 -45.29 -51.04 -7.84
N THR A 18 -44.72 -50.87 -6.66
CA THR A 18 -44.50 -51.96 -5.68
C THR A 18 -43.99 -51.37 -4.36
N ARG A 19 -44.56 -51.84 -3.26
CA ARG A 19 -44.28 -51.44 -1.88
C ARG A 19 -42.90 -51.95 -1.46
N SER A 20 -42.08 -51.09 -0.86
CA SER A 20 -40.96 -51.50 -0.01
C SER A 20 -40.81 -50.51 1.15
N LYS A 21 -40.57 -51.09 2.32
CA LYS A 21 -40.60 -50.54 3.68
C LYS A 21 -39.91 -49.17 3.81
N ILE A 22 -40.62 -48.22 4.42
CA ILE A 22 -40.00 -47.03 5.01
C ILE A 22 -39.18 -47.51 6.21
N ILE A 23 -37.86 -47.53 6.06
CA ILE A 23 -36.93 -47.61 7.20
C ILE A 23 -36.69 -46.16 7.62
N VAL A 24 -37.30 -45.77 8.75
CA VAL A 24 -36.93 -44.53 9.44
C VAL A 24 -35.56 -44.78 10.06
N VAL A 25 -34.51 -44.22 9.46
CA VAL A 25 -33.16 -44.19 10.04
C VAL A 25 -33.12 -43.00 11.01
N PRO A 26 -32.75 -43.20 12.29
CA PRO A 26 -32.66 -42.11 13.26
C PRO A 26 -31.51 -41.16 12.89
N PRO A 27 -31.55 -39.88 13.32
CA PRO A 27 -30.52 -38.89 13.02
C PRO A 27 -29.30 -39.11 13.93
N GLU A 28 -28.59 -40.20 13.72
CA GLU A 28 -27.28 -40.44 14.34
C GLU A 28 -26.30 -40.96 13.30
N ALA A 29 -25.98 -40.09 12.34
CA ALA A 29 -24.68 -40.10 11.71
C ALA A 29 -24.08 -38.72 11.93
N ARG A 30 -23.53 -38.50 13.13
CA ARG A 30 -22.43 -37.55 13.27
C ARG A 30 -21.41 -38.01 12.25
N CYS A 31 -21.34 -37.29 11.13
CA CYS A 31 -20.18 -37.31 10.29
C CYS A 31 -19.05 -36.85 11.21
N HIS A 32 -18.31 -37.80 11.77
CA HIS A 32 -16.97 -37.54 12.23
C HIS A 32 -16.15 -37.28 10.96
N THR A 33 -16.39 -36.13 10.32
CA THR A 33 -15.27 -35.38 9.81
C THR A 33 -14.42 -35.12 11.03
N LYS A 34 -13.44 -36.01 11.28
CA LYS A 34 -12.20 -35.54 11.90
C LYS A 34 -11.89 -34.28 11.11
N ALA A 35 -12.02 -33.12 11.75
CA ALA A 35 -11.36 -31.93 11.26
C ALA A 35 -9.90 -32.37 11.17
N VAL A 36 -9.46 -32.73 9.97
CA VAL A 36 -8.04 -32.84 9.68
C VAL A 36 -7.62 -31.39 9.78
N THR A 37 -7.25 -30.98 10.99
CA THR A 37 -6.49 -29.75 11.21
C THR A 37 -5.25 -29.94 10.36
N GLY A 38 -5.28 -29.38 9.14
CA GLY A 38 -4.23 -29.59 8.16
C GLY A 38 -2.92 -29.12 8.78
N THR A 39 -2.03 -30.05 9.10
CA THR A 39 -0.69 -29.69 9.53
C THR A 39 0.06 -29.11 8.33
N ASN A 40 1.04 -28.23 8.58
CA ASN A 40 1.92 -27.66 7.54
C ASN A 40 2.78 -28.71 6.78
N THR A 41 2.59 -29.99 7.12
CA THR A 41 3.24 -31.17 6.55
C THR A 41 2.27 -32.12 5.84
N SER A 42 0.97 -31.82 5.84
CA SER A 42 -0.01 -32.55 5.03
C SER A 42 0.37 -32.53 3.54
N PHE A 43 0.17 -33.65 2.85
CA PHE A 43 0.56 -33.85 1.45
C PHE A 43 2.06 -33.68 1.15
N THR A 44 2.94 -33.92 2.14
CA THR A 44 4.40 -33.84 1.96
C THR A 44 5.12 -35.13 2.38
N ALA A 45 6.37 -35.28 1.93
CA ALA A 45 7.24 -36.41 2.30
C ALA A 45 7.95 -36.23 3.67
N ARG A 46 7.71 -35.12 4.37
CA ARG A 46 8.28 -34.82 5.70
C ARG A 46 7.22 -35.01 6.77
N SER A 47 7.67 -35.39 7.97
CA SER A 47 6.79 -35.59 9.13
C SER A 47 6.46 -34.27 9.83
N HIS A 48 7.46 -33.40 9.97
CA HIS A 48 7.38 -32.15 10.72
C HIS A 48 8.06 -31.01 9.94
N THR A 49 7.68 -29.77 10.24
CA THR A 49 8.42 -28.59 9.81
C THR A 49 9.66 -28.37 10.69
N LEU A 50 10.64 -27.62 10.18
CA LEU A 50 11.86 -27.31 10.95
C LEU A 50 11.63 -26.23 12.03
N GLY A 51 10.42 -25.65 12.12
CA GLY A 51 10.09 -24.63 13.13
C GLY A 51 9.21 -25.12 14.28
N GLU A 52 8.63 -26.33 14.20
CA GLU A 52 7.56 -26.76 15.12
C GLU A 52 8.00 -27.73 16.22
N LEU A 53 9.21 -28.31 16.14
CA LEU A 53 9.67 -29.24 17.18
C LEU A 53 9.82 -28.56 18.54
N ARG A 54 9.34 -29.24 19.59
CA ARG A 54 9.32 -28.81 21.00
C ARG A 54 9.65 -29.99 21.91
N VAL A 55 9.79 -29.75 23.21
CA VAL A 55 10.09 -30.77 24.23
C VAL A 55 9.10 -31.94 24.19
N ASP A 56 7.83 -31.70 23.85
CA ASP A 56 6.80 -32.75 23.73
C ASP A 56 7.09 -33.76 22.60
N HIS A 57 8.01 -33.43 21.69
CA HIS A 57 8.43 -34.31 20.60
C HIS A 57 9.67 -35.14 20.97
N VAL A 58 10.25 -35.01 22.17
CA VAL A 58 11.44 -35.78 22.56
C VAL A 58 11.17 -37.28 22.46
N ASN A 59 12.16 -38.03 21.95
CA ASN A 59 12.10 -39.45 21.60
C ASN A 59 11.18 -39.81 20.43
N THR A 60 10.63 -38.83 19.71
CA THR A 60 9.91 -39.12 18.46
C THR A 60 10.89 -39.24 17.29
N LYS A 61 10.63 -40.19 16.40
CA LYS A 61 11.36 -40.32 15.13
C LYS A 61 10.74 -39.38 14.11
N VAL A 62 11.57 -38.53 13.52
CA VAL A 62 11.16 -37.49 12.59
C VAL A 62 11.91 -37.61 11.27
N LYS A 63 11.20 -37.25 10.20
CA LYS A 63 11.72 -37.01 8.86
C LYS A 63 11.57 -35.53 8.52
N LEU A 64 12.69 -34.87 8.25
CA LEU A 64 12.80 -33.42 8.05
C LEU A 64 13.47 -33.14 6.70
N CYS A 65 13.01 -32.10 6.00
CA CYS A 65 13.61 -31.67 4.74
C CYS A 65 13.78 -30.15 4.73
N GLY A 66 14.90 -29.66 4.22
CA GLY A 66 15.17 -28.21 4.10
C GLY A 66 16.57 -27.88 3.59
N TRP A 67 17.02 -26.66 3.87
CA TRP A 67 18.32 -26.14 3.46
C TRP A 67 19.33 -26.17 4.61
N LEU A 68 20.56 -26.59 4.33
CA LEU A 68 21.69 -26.46 5.24
C LEU A 68 22.05 -24.97 5.42
N GLN A 69 21.65 -24.36 6.53
CA GLN A 69 21.92 -22.95 6.79
C GLN A 69 23.30 -22.73 7.42
N PHE A 70 23.71 -23.64 8.29
CA PHE A 70 24.97 -23.55 9.01
C PHE A 70 25.46 -24.94 9.42
N GLN A 71 26.79 -25.09 9.54
CA GLN A 71 27.40 -26.25 10.16
C GLN A 71 28.62 -25.86 10.99
N ARG A 72 28.90 -26.65 12.02
CA ARG A 72 30.09 -26.51 12.86
C ARG A 72 30.82 -27.84 12.95
N TYR A 73 32.05 -27.87 12.44
CA TYR A 73 32.95 -29.04 12.41
C TYR A 73 32.31 -30.32 11.80
N GLY A 74 31.32 -30.17 10.92
CA GLY A 74 30.55 -31.29 10.37
C GLY A 74 29.69 -32.05 11.38
N ARG A 75 29.66 -31.65 12.66
CA ARG A 75 28.98 -32.35 13.76
C ARG A 75 27.63 -31.75 14.11
N PHE A 76 27.55 -30.42 14.11
CA PHE A 76 26.31 -29.70 14.35
C PHE A 76 25.86 -29.04 13.06
N LEU A 77 24.60 -29.23 12.70
CA LEU A 77 23.99 -28.61 11.53
C LEU A 77 22.78 -27.81 11.97
N THR A 78 22.54 -26.69 11.32
CA THR A 78 21.25 -25.99 11.39
C THR A 78 20.58 -26.15 10.05
N LEU A 79 19.44 -26.84 10.05
CA LEU A 79 18.60 -27.05 8.88
C LEU A 79 17.43 -26.05 8.95
N ARG A 80 17.15 -25.37 7.84
CA ARG A 80 16.11 -24.34 7.73
C ARG A 80 15.04 -24.75 6.72
N ASP A 81 13.77 -24.47 7.02
CA ASP A 81 12.70 -24.41 6.03
C ASP A 81 11.97 -23.06 6.14
N ALA A 82 10.80 -22.95 5.52
CA ALA A 82 10.02 -21.72 5.50
C ALA A 82 9.32 -21.39 6.84
N TYR A 83 9.41 -22.27 7.85
CA TYR A 83 8.72 -22.16 9.14
C TYR A 83 9.71 -21.94 10.29
N GLY A 84 10.98 -22.31 10.12
CA GLY A 84 12.00 -22.06 11.11
C GLY A 84 13.25 -22.90 10.88
N THR A 85 13.99 -23.11 11.97
CA THR A 85 15.27 -23.80 11.99
C THR A 85 15.29 -24.84 13.10
N THR A 86 15.90 -25.98 12.84
CA THR A 86 16.17 -27.03 13.84
C THR A 86 17.64 -27.40 13.79
N GLN A 87 18.24 -27.62 14.95
CA GLN A 87 19.59 -28.15 15.05
C GLN A 87 19.58 -29.66 14.92
N LEU A 88 20.54 -30.17 14.16
CA LEU A 88 20.83 -31.58 14.02
C LEU A 88 22.22 -31.87 14.58
N ILE A 89 22.38 -33.06 15.15
CA ILE A 89 23.66 -33.54 15.68
C ILE A 89 24.01 -34.89 15.05
N VAL A 90 25.28 -35.05 14.68
CA VAL A 90 25.83 -36.31 14.20
C VAL A 90 26.31 -37.14 15.40
N PRO A 91 25.92 -38.44 15.51
CA PRO A 91 26.43 -39.34 16.55
C PRO A 91 27.97 -39.39 16.58
N GLU A 92 28.57 -39.54 17.78
CA GLU A 92 30.02 -39.39 17.97
C GLU A 92 30.85 -40.38 17.16
N GLU A 93 30.33 -41.58 16.96
CA GLU A 93 30.92 -42.70 16.26
C GLU A 93 30.89 -42.57 14.72
N ASN A 94 30.12 -41.64 14.16
CA ASN A 94 29.90 -41.57 12.71
C ASN A 94 30.83 -40.58 12.00
N ALA A 95 32.13 -40.92 11.97
CA ALA A 95 33.17 -40.07 11.36
C ALA A 95 32.97 -39.83 9.84
N GLU A 96 32.44 -40.82 9.11
CA GLU A 96 32.18 -40.71 7.68
C GLU A 96 31.10 -39.66 7.38
N LEU A 97 30.03 -39.62 8.18
CA LEU A 97 28.97 -38.62 8.04
C LEU A 97 29.48 -37.21 8.36
N VAL A 98 30.38 -37.06 9.33
CA VAL A 98 31.04 -35.78 9.66
C VAL A 98 31.84 -35.24 8.48
N GLU A 99 32.65 -36.09 7.84
CA GLU A 99 33.42 -35.71 6.64
C GLU A 99 32.49 -35.33 5.48
N LYS A 100 31.46 -36.16 5.22
CA LYS A 100 30.44 -35.90 4.21
C LYS A 100 29.78 -34.54 4.41
N ILE A 101 29.33 -34.22 5.63
CA ILE A 101 28.71 -32.93 5.95
C ILE A 101 29.71 -31.79 5.83
N GLY A 102 30.95 -31.99 6.27
CA GLY A 102 32.02 -31.00 6.18
C GLY A 102 32.30 -30.55 4.75
N SER A 103 32.07 -31.42 3.76
CA SER A 103 32.23 -31.12 2.33
C SER A 103 31.04 -30.38 1.69
N LEU A 104 29.89 -30.34 2.36
CA LEU A 104 28.67 -29.74 1.80
C LEU A 104 28.76 -28.21 1.80
N SER A 105 28.32 -27.61 0.69
CA SER A 105 28.08 -26.19 0.60
C SER A 105 26.81 -25.79 1.38
N TYR A 106 26.80 -24.58 1.92
CA TYR A 106 25.57 -23.99 2.47
C TYR A 106 24.48 -23.94 1.40
N GLU A 107 23.24 -23.96 1.87
CA GLU A 107 22.02 -24.01 1.05
C GLU A 107 21.87 -25.30 0.22
N THR A 108 22.67 -26.34 0.50
CA THR A 108 22.40 -27.70 0.04
C THR A 108 21.09 -28.20 0.63
N VAL A 109 20.25 -28.83 -0.20
CA VAL A 109 18.94 -29.36 0.21
C VAL A 109 19.12 -30.77 0.74
N LEU A 110 18.67 -30.99 1.97
CA LEU A 110 18.85 -32.22 2.72
C LEU A 110 17.50 -32.81 3.12
N GLU A 111 17.42 -34.13 3.11
CA GLU A 111 16.43 -34.94 3.81
C GLU A 111 17.14 -35.68 4.94
N VAL A 112 16.59 -35.59 6.15
CA VAL A 112 17.17 -36.16 7.36
C VAL A 112 16.11 -36.97 8.07
N VAL A 113 16.46 -38.20 8.44
CA VAL A 113 15.70 -39.03 9.38
C VAL A 113 16.51 -39.11 10.67
N GLY A 114 15.84 -38.89 11.80
CA GLY A 114 16.50 -38.91 13.10
C GLY A 114 15.52 -38.93 14.25
N THR A 115 16.07 -38.95 15.47
CA THR A 115 15.29 -38.96 16.70
C THR A 115 15.47 -37.64 17.45
N VAL A 116 14.36 -37.05 17.89
CA VAL A 116 14.39 -35.79 18.67
C VAL A 116 14.96 -36.05 20.07
N LYS A 117 15.94 -35.25 20.49
CA LYS A 117 16.55 -35.26 21.82
C LYS A 117 16.35 -33.91 22.50
N ALA A 118 16.26 -33.94 23.83
CA ALA A 118 16.35 -32.72 24.62
C ALA A 118 17.80 -32.25 24.65
N ARG A 119 18.03 -30.94 24.47
CA ARG A 119 19.37 -30.39 24.66
C ARG A 119 19.76 -30.42 26.13
N PRO A 120 21.06 -30.58 26.45
CA PRO A 120 21.57 -30.32 27.80
C PRO A 120 21.12 -28.93 28.28
N THR A 121 20.84 -28.80 29.58
CA THR A 121 20.28 -27.55 30.16
C THR A 121 21.13 -26.32 29.82
N GLU A 122 22.45 -26.46 29.77
CA GLU A 122 23.40 -25.39 29.46
C GLU A 122 23.46 -25.01 27.96
N GLN A 123 22.94 -25.87 27.08
CA GLN A 123 22.99 -25.70 25.61
C GLN A 123 21.63 -25.31 25.01
N LYS A 124 20.63 -25.06 25.87
CA LYS A 124 19.32 -24.58 25.44
C LYS A 124 19.42 -23.18 24.86
N ASN A 125 18.92 -22.99 23.64
CA ASN A 125 18.98 -21.70 22.96
C ASN A 125 17.64 -20.96 23.06
N LYS A 126 17.52 -20.02 24.00
CA LYS A 126 16.30 -19.22 24.20
C LYS A 126 15.92 -18.34 23.01
N ALA A 127 16.84 -18.07 22.08
CA ALA A 127 16.56 -17.29 20.88
C ALA A 127 15.92 -18.10 19.74
N MET A 128 15.91 -19.44 19.84
CA MET A 128 15.31 -20.33 18.83
C MET A 128 14.05 -20.98 19.39
N ALA A 129 12.97 -21.02 18.61
CA ALA A 129 11.73 -21.68 19.01
C ALA A 129 11.90 -23.19 19.26
N THR A 130 12.82 -23.84 18.56
CA THR A 130 13.21 -25.25 18.77
C THR A 130 14.43 -25.38 19.68
N GLY A 131 14.80 -24.33 20.41
CA GLY A 131 16.08 -24.24 21.11
C GLY A 131 16.24 -25.18 22.31
N ASP A 132 15.15 -25.78 22.79
CA ASP A 132 15.17 -26.81 23.84
C ASP A 132 15.47 -28.22 23.30
N VAL A 133 15.41 -28.41 21.98
CA VAL A 133 15.55 -29.73 21.34
C VAL A 133 16.57 -29.70 20.20
N GLU A 134 17.03 -30.88 19.83
CA GLU A 134 17.83 -31.15 18.64
C GLU A 134 17.46 -32.52 18.07
N VAL A 135 17.92 -32.84 16.87
CA VAL A 135 17.65 -34.14 16.24
C VAL A 135 18.95 -34.86 15.99
N GLU A 136 19.10 -36.03 16.60
CA GLU A 136 20.21 -36.94 16.36
C GLU A 136 19.99 -37.66 15.02
N ILE A 137 20.95 -37.51 14.10
CA ILE A 137 20.82 -37.99 12.73
C ILE A 137 21.02 -39.52 12.68
N GLU A 138 20.04 -40.22 12.12
CA GLU A 138 20.13 -41.65 11.82
C GLU A 138 20.44 -41.89 10.33
N ASP A 139 19.79 -41.14 9.44
CA ASP A 139 20.02 -41.19 7.99
C ASP A 139 19.94 -39.79 7.38
N MET A 140 20.77 -39.54 6.37
CA MET A 140 20.83 -38.26 5.65
C MET A 140 21.04 -38.47 4.16
N LYS A 141 20.12 -37.91 3.39
CA LYS A 141 20.15 -37.85 1.93
C LYS A 141 20.31 -36.43 1.43
N VAL A 142 21.27 -36.23 0.54
CA VAL A 142 21.36 -34.98 -0.24
C VAL A 142 20.30 -35.05 -1.34
N LEU A 143 19.31 -34.16 -1.27
CA LEU A 143 18.27 -34.04 -2.30
C LEU A 143 18.76 -33.21 -3.48
N ASN A 144 19.51 -32.14 -3.20
CA ASN A 144 20.12 -31.30 -4.23
C ASN A 144 21.32 -30.52 -3.68
N SER A 145 22.46 -30.60 -4.35
CA SER A 145 23.68 -29.89 -3.95
C SER A 145 23.64 -28.42 -4.36
N CYS A 146 24.20 -27.53 -3.54
CA CYS A 146 24.31 -26.11 -3.88
C CYS A 146 25.70 -25.77 -4.44
N LYS A 147 25.78 -24.77 -5.33
CA LYS A 147 27.06 -24.24 -5.82
C LYS A 147 27.84 -23.59 -4.67
N GLN A 148 29.17 -23.74 -4.69
CA GLN A 148 30.06 -22.96 -3.82
C GLN A 148 30.05 -21.46 -4.22
N GLY A 149 30.21 -20.58 -3.24
CA GLY A 149 30.23 -19.12 -3.46
C GLY A 149 28.85 -18.55 -3.76
N LEU A 150 27.96 -18.56 -2.75
CA LEU A 150 26.68 -17.87 -2.83
C LEU A 150 26.91 -16.36 -3.05
N PRO A 151 26.03 -15.68 -3.80
CA PRO A 151 26.15 -14.24 -4.02
C PRO A 151 26.06 -13.43 -2.72
N PHE A 152 25.36 -13.96 -1.71
CA PHE A 152 25.32 -13.44 -0.35
C PHE A 152 24.91 -14.56 0.62
N GLU A 153 25.21 -14.37 1.91
CA GLU A 153 24.77 -15.26 2.98
C GLU A 153 23.30 -15.02 3.34
N ILE A 154 22.55 -16.10 3.57
CA ILE A 154 21.14 -16.02 4.03
C ILE A 154 21.11 -16.04 5.56
N ARG A 155 21.39 -14.88 6.15
CA ARG A 155 21.43 -14.64 7.59
C ARG A 155 20.91 -13.23 7.91
N ASP A 156 20.20 -13.08 9.02
CA ASP A 156 19.43 -11.86 9.31
C ASP A 156 20.29 -10.60 9.52
N PHE A 157 21.56 -10.75 9.94
CA PHE A 157 22.45 -9.62 10.24
C PHE A 157 23.34 -9.19 9.06
N THR A 158 23.20 -9.83 7.91
CA THR A 158 24.02 -9.51 6.73
C THR A 158 23.35 -8.39 5.92
N LYS A 159 23.96 -7.20 5.91
CA LYS A 159 23.50 -6.10 5.04
C LYS A 159 23.89 -6.39 3.59
N VAL A 160 22.93 -6.83 2.80
CA VAL A 160 23.08 -7.06 1.35
C VAL A 160 22.52 -5.86 0.60
N ASN A 161 23.25 -5.37 -0.40
CA ASN A 161 22.79 -4.30 -1.28
C ASN A 161 21.50 -4.71 -2.02
N GLU A 162 20.52 -3.80 -2.12
CA GLU A 162 19.21 -4.04 -2.75
C GLU A 162 19.33 -4.59 -4.19
N THR A 163 20.20 -4.02 -5.03
CA THR A 163 20.41 -4.47 -6.41
C THR A 163 20.80 -5.95 -6.47
N LEU A 164 21.64 -6.40 -5.53
CA LEU A 164 22.06 -7.81 -5.47
C LEU A 164 20.94 -8.71 -4.95
N ARG A 165 20.17 -8.24 -3.95
CA ARG A 165 18.97 -8.94 -3.45
C ARG A 165 17.94 -9.15 -4.54
N LEU A 166 17.65 -8.13 -5.34
CA LEU A 166 16.70 -8.19 -6.45
C LEU A 166 17.19 -9.09 -7.59
N LYS A 167 18.49 -9.03 -7.93
CA LYS A 167 19.09 -9.90 -8.95
C LYS A 167 18.98 -11.39 -8.59
N TYR A 168 19.16 -11.73 -7.32
CA TYR A 168 19.04 -13.10 -6.80
C TYR A 168 17.81 -13.25 -5.91
N ARG A 169 16.67 -12.70 -6.33
CA ARG A 169 15.46 -12.60 -5.49
C ARG A 169 15.00 -13.96 -4.97
N TYR A 170 15.14 -15.03 -5.75
CA TYR A 170 14.81 -16.40 -5.33
C TYR A 170 15.65 -16.92 -4.14
N LEU A 171 16.86 -16.38 -3.92
CA LEU A 171 17.64 -16.62 -2.69
C LEU A 171 17.23 -15.66 -1.58
N ASP A 172 17.01 -14.38 -1.91
CA ASP A 172 16.58 -13.38 -0.93
C ASP A 172 15.25 -13.73 -0.26
N LEU A 173 14.32 -14.35 -1.01
CA LEU A 173 13.06 -14.87 -0.49
C LEU A 173 13.24 -15.93 0.60
N ARG A 174 14.42 -16.52 0.78
CA ARG A 174 14.71 -17.48 1.85
C ARG A 174 14.99 -16.81 3.20
N HIS A 175 15.24 -15.49 3.24
CA HIS A 175 15.36 -14.75 4.49
C HIS A 175 14.06 -14.83 5.29
N GLN A 176 14.19 -14.94 6.62
CA GLN A 176 13.02 -15.08 7.50
C GLN A 176 12.09 -13.86 7.39
N GLN A 177 12.65 -12.65 7.28
CA GLN A 177 11.86 -11.44 7.08
C GLN A 177 11.01 -11.52 5.80
N MET A 178 11.58 -11.98 4.68
CA MET A 178 10.82 -12.11 3.42
C MET A 178 9.71 -13.16 3.52
N GLN A 179 9.99 -14.29 4.16
CA GLN A 179 8.99 -15.32 4.43
C GLN A 179 7.84 -14.78 5.30
N LYS A 180 8.17 -14.04 6.38
CA LYS A 180 7.19 -13.41 7.26
C LYS A 180 6.30 -12.44 6.48
N ASN A 181 6.89 -11.55 5.68
CA ASN A 181 6.15 -10.54 4.92
C ASN A 181 5.16 -11.17 3.94
N LEU A 182 5.59 -12.15 3.13
CA LEU A 182 4.72 -12.80 2.14
C LEU A 182 3.63 -13.65 2.79
N ARG A 183 3.91 -14.29 3.92
CA ARG A 183 2.90 -15.05 4.67
C ARG A 183 1.87 -14.14 5.33
N LEU A 184 2.31 -13.02 5.91
CA LEU A 184 1.42 -12.00 6.45
C LEU A 184 0.50 -11.46 5.34
N ARG A 185 1.07 -11.10 4.19
CA ARG A 185 0.30 -10.68 3.00
C ARG A 185 -0.78 -11.70 2.62
N SER A 186 -0.38 -12.96 2.48
CA SER A 186 -1.28 -14.04 2.05
C SER A 186 -2.43 -14.24 3.04
N LYS A 187 -2.12 -14.32 4.34
CA LYS A 187 -3.12 -14.43 5.40
C LYS A 187 -4.08 -13.24 5.40
N PHE A 188 -3.54 -12.02 5.38
CA PHE A 188 -4.32 -10.79 5.41
C PHE A 188 -5.32 -10.70 4.24
N ILE A 189 -4.88 -11.01 3.02
CA ILE A 189 -5.76 -11.05 1.84
C ILE A 189 -6.84 -12.13 1.97
N ASN A 190 -6.49 -13.31 2.50
CA ASN A 190 -7.46 -14.37 2.71
C ASN A 190 -8.51 -13.99 3.77
N ASP A 191 -8.09 -13.32 4.85
CA ASP A 191 -8.99 -12.85 5.90
C ASP A 191 -9.94 -11.75 5.36
N ILE A 192 -9.44 -10.85 4.50
CA ILE A 192 -10.28 -9.86 3.78
C ILE A 192 -11.35 -10.56 2.94
N ARG A 193 -10.99 -11.56 2.15
CA ARG A 193 -11.98 -12.35 1.38
C ARG A 193 -12.98 -13.04 2.31
N GLY A 194 -12.51 -13.54 3.44
CA GLY A 194 -13.35 -14.13 4.48
C GLY A 194 -14.41 -13.14 5.00
N PHE A 195 -13.99 -11.91 5.28
CA PHE A 195 -14.89 -10.84 5.69
C PHE A 195 -15.88 -10.46 4.58
N LEU A 196 -15.37 -10.01 3.43
CA LEU A 196 -16.21 -9.47 2.35
C LEU A 196 -17.14 -10.54 1.74
N CYS A 197 -16.59 -11.66 1.29
CA CYS A 197 -17.37 -12.65 0.54
C CYS A 197 -18.24 -13.51 1.46
N ASN A 198 -17.69 -14.02 2.58
CA ASN A 198 -18.42 -14.98 3.40
C ASN A 198 -19.38 -14.33 4.40
N LYS A 199 -19.07 -13.11 4.90
CA LYS A 199 -19.93 -12.42 5.89
C LYS A 199 -20.80 -11.33 5.27
N HIS A 200 -20.27 -10.56 4.33
CA HIS A 200 -20.96 -9.39 3.77
C HIS A 200 -21.50 -9.58 2.35
N GLY A 201 -21.41 -10.79 1.79
CA GLY A 201 -22.06 -11.16 0.52
C GLY A 201 -21.46 -10.49 -0.72
N PHE A 202 -20.21 -10.04 -0.66
CA PHE A 202 -19.51 -9.53 -1.83
C PHE A 202 -19.17 -10.66 -2.81
N LEU A 203 -19.18 -10.33 -4.10
CA LEU A 203 -18.68 -11.21 -5.15
C LEU A 203 -17.26 -10.81 -5.56
N ASP A 204 -16.31 -11.74 -5.48
CA ASP A 204 -14.97 -11.62 -6.06
C ASP A 204 -15.09 -11.84 -7.58
N VAL A 205 -15.18 -10.75 -8.35
CA VAL A 205 -15.42 -10.80 -9.81
C VAL A 205 -14.16 -10.34 -10.54
N GLU A 206 -13.68 -11.17 -11.46
CA GLU A 206 -12.51 -10.82 -12.26
C GLU A 206 -12.89 -9.88 -13.43
N THR A 207 -12.18 -8.76 -13.54
CA THR A 207 -12.31 -7.82 -14.66
C THR A 207 -11.16 -7.94 -15.66
N PRO A 208 -11.39 -7.73 -16.97
CA PRO A 208 -10.35 -7.84 -17.99
C PRO A 208 -9.15 -6.91 -17.80
N THR A 209 -7.94 -7.40 -18.14
CA THR A 209 -6.70 -6.61 -18.15
C THR A 209 -6.40 -5.97 -19.51
N LEU A 210 -6.83 -6.56 -20.62
CA LEU A 210 -6.67 -5.95 -21.94
C LEU A 210 -7.89 -5.09 -22.21
N PHE A 211 -7.77 -3.78 -22.00
CA PHE A 211 -8.88 -2.85 -22.13
C PHE A 211 -8.59 -1.74 -23.15
N ARG A 212 -9.54 -0.82 -23.34
CA ARG A 212 -9.32 0.40 -24.13
C ARG A 212 -8.64 1.47 -23.27
N LYS A 213 -7.91 2.37 -23.92
CA LYS A 213 -7.37 3.56 -23.27
C LYS A 213 -8.50 4.42 -22.69
N THR A 214 -8.25 4.97 -21.51
CA THR A 214 -9.17 5.88 -20.83
C THR A 214 -8.62 7.30 -20.79
N PRO A 215 -9.45 8.34 -20.98
CA PRO A 215 -8.96 9.73 -20.91
C PRO A 215 -8.70 10.14 -19.45
N GLY A 216 -7.56 10.80 -19.21
CA GLY A 216 -7.11 11.27 -17.89
C GLY A 216 -6.26 10.26 -17.10
N GLY A 217 -5.84 10.66 -15.90
CA GLY A 217 -5.03 9.82 -15.01
C GLY A 217 -3.56 9.69 -15.41
N ALA A 218 -2.93 8.61 -14.95
CA ALA A 218 -1.53 8.30 -15.24
C ALA A 218 -1.33 7.85 -16.69
N GLN A 219 -0.08 7.81 -17.15
CA GLN A 219 0.24 7.14 -18.41
C GLN A 219 -0.04 5.63 -18.29
N GLU A 220 -0.67 5.06 -19.33
CA GLU A 220 -1.03 3.64 -19.39
C GLU A 220 -0.02 2.85 -20.22
N PHE A 221 0.28 1.62 -19.79
CA PHE A 221 0.99 0.66 -20.63
C PHE A 221 0.10 0.19 -21.78
N ILE A 222 0.66 0.13 -22.99
CA ILE A 222 -0.05 -0.34 -24.19
C ILE A 222 0.38 -1.76 -24.58
N VAL A 223 -0.52 -2.52 -25.17
CA VAL A 223 -0.28 -3.86 -25.72
C VAL A 223 -0.74 -3.89 -27.18
N PRO A 224 0.17 -4.07 -28.15
CA PRO A 224 -0.19 -4.06 -29.57
C PRO A 224 -1.08 -5.25 -29.95
N SER A 225 -2.04 -5.03 -30.83
CA SER A 225 -2.88 -6.09 -31.40
C SER A 225 -2.30 -6.59 -32.70
N SER A 226 -2.00 -7.90 -32.79
CA SER A 226 -1.56 -8.52 -34.04
C SER A 226 -2.68 -8.68 -35.07
N GLN A 227 -3.93 -8.73 -34.61
CA GLN A 227 -5.12 -8.90 -35.46
C GLN A 227 -5.57 -7.59 -36.09
N HIS A 228 -5.39 -6.47 -35.40
CA HIS A 228 -5.89 -5.16 -35.81
C HIS A 228 -4.74 -4.17 -35.93
N LYS A 229 -4.24 -3.99 -37.16
CA LYS A 229 -3.14 -3.07 -37.45
C LYS A 229 -3.44 -1.67 -36.91
N GLY A 230 -2.48 -1.08 -36.19
CA GLY A 230 -2.59 0.25 -35.60
C GLY A 230 -3.48 0.35 -34.35
N HIS A 231 -4.00 -0.76 -33.84
CA HIS A 231 -4.81 -0.80 -32.63
C HIS A 231 -4.02 -1.40 -31.46
N PHE A 232 -4.26 -0.85 -30.28
CA PHE A 232 -3.60 -1.25 -29.04
C PHE A 232 -4.66 -1.45 -27.95
N TYR A 233 -4.43 -2.43 -27.09
CA TYR A 233 -5.04 -2.44 -25.77
C TYR A 233 -4.24 -1.56 -24.82
N SER A 234 -4.87 -1.13 -23.74
CA SER A 234 -4.23 -0.53 -22.58
C SER A 234 -4.40 -1.42 -21.37
N LEU A 235 -3.37 -1.50 -20.53
CA LEU A 235 -3.47 -2.13 -19.21
C LEU A 235 -4.17 -1.15 -18.23
N PRO A 236 -5.16 -1.60 -17.45
CA PRO A 236 -5.97 -0.72 -16.61
C PRO A 236 -5.17 -0.17 -15.42
N GLN A 237 -5.34 1.13 -15.17
CA GLN A 237 -4.83 1.77 -13.95
C GLN A 237 -5.59 1.34 -12.69
N SER A 238 -6.84 0.90 -12.87
CA SER A 238 -7.72 0.27 -11.89
C SER A 238 -8.95 -0.31 -12.61
N PRO A 239 -9.74 -1.19 -11.97
CA PRO A 239 -11.02 -1.69 -12.50
C PRO A 239 -12.16 -0.64 -12.53
N GLN A 240 -11.86 0.65 -12.44
CA GLN A 240 -12.84 1.73 -12.19
C GLN A 240 -14.02 1.79 -13.15
N GLN A 241 -13.84 1.50 -14.44
CA GLN A 241 -14.97 1.48 -15.38
C GLN A 241 -15.80 0.20 -15.22
N PHE A 242 -15.14 -0.95 -15.11
CA PHE A 242 -15.81 -2.24 -14.98
C PHE A 242 -16.63 -2.33 -13.71
N LYS A 243 -16.14 -1.85 -12.57
CA LYS A 243 -16.91 -1.91 -11.32
C LYS A 243 -18.20 -1.11 -11.37
N GLN A 244 -18.22 0.03 -12.06
CA GLN A 244 -19.45 0.80 -12.30
C GLN A 244 -20.42 0.03 -13.20
N LEU A 245 -19.92 -0.59 -14.28
CA LEU A 245 -20.73 -1.45 -15.15
C LEU A 245 -21.28 -2.67 -14.41
N LEU A 246 -20.56 -3.23 -13.44
CA LEU A 246 -21.05 -4.31 -12.59
C LEU A 246 -22.19 -3.85 -11.68
N MET A 247 -22.16 -2.59 -11.20
CA MET A 247 -23.29 -2.02 -10.46
C MET A 247 -24.52 -1.87 -11.37
N VAL A 248 -24.34 -1.39 -12.61
CA VAL A 248 -25.41 -1.34 -13.63
C VAL A 248 -25.95 -2.74 -13.91
N GLY A 249 -25.08 -3.75 -13.96
CA GLY A 249 -25.43 -5.16 -14.17
C GLY A 249 -26.11 -5.86 -12.99
N GLY A 250 -26.35 -5.16 -11.87
CA GLY A 250 -27.08 -5.70 -10.71
C GLY A 250 -26.25 -6.64 -9.82
N ILE A 251 -24.92 -6.53 -9.82
CA ILE A 251 -24.04 -7.30 -8.92
C ILE A 251 -24.22 -6.89 -7.44
N ASP A 252 -24.70 -5.67 -7.18
CA ASP A 252 -24.92 -5.05 -5.87
C ASP A 252 -23.65 -4.82 -5.03
N ARG A 253 -22.79 -5.84 -4.85
CA ARG A 253 -21.59 -5.82 -4.01
C ARG A 253 -20.43 -6.51 -4.70
N TYR A 254 -19.48 -5.71 -5.17
CA TYR A 254 -18.31 -6.15 -5.90
C TYR A 254 -17.04 -5.98 -5.06
N MET A 255 -16.17 -6.99 -5.09
CA MET A 255 -14.77 -6.84 -4.70
C MET A 255 -13.86 -7.46 -5.76
N GLN A 256 -12.62 -7.00 -5.84
CA GLN A 256 -11.54 -7.69 -6.55
C GLN A 256 -10.19 -7.41 -5.89
N ILE A 257 -9.34 -8.44 -5.77
CA ILE A 257 -7.90 -8.25 -5.53
C ILE A 257 -7.23 -8.03 -6.89
N ALA A 258 -7.31 -6.81 -7.40
CA ALA A 258 -6.96 -6.44 -8.77
C ALA A 258 -5.47 -6.14 -8.94
N ARG A 259 -4.92 -6.48 -10.11
CA ARG A 259 -3.63 -5.97 -10.58
C ARG A 259 -3.85 -4.67 -11.36
N CYS A 260 -3.12 -3.64 -10.98
CA CYS A 260 -3.21 -2.30 -11.53
C CYS A 260 -1.87 -1.89 -12.11
N TYR A 261 -1.90 -1.14 -13.21
CA TYR A 261 -0.73 -0.80 -14.02
C TYR A 261 -0.63 0.71 -14.24
N ARG A 262 0.52 1.30 -13.95
CA ARG A 262 0.81 2.72 -14.21
C ARG A 262 2.20 2.86 -14.79
N ASP A 263 2.30 3.46 -15.98
CA ASP A 263 3.56 3.75 -16.65
C ASP A 263 4.17 5.04 -16.09
N GLU A 264 4.46 5.03 -14.80
CA GLU A 264 5.13 6.09 -14.06
C GLU A 264 6.48 5.57 -13.52
N GLY A 265 7.42 6.49 -13.25
CA GLY A 265 8.68 6.13 -12.61
C GLY A 265 8.47 5.44 -11.25
N ALA A 266 9.23 4.37 -10.97
CA ALA A 266 9.08 3.62 -9.73
C ALA A 266 9.77 4.35 -8.54
N LYS A 267 9.08 4.37 -7.39
CA LYS A 267 9.55 4.97 -6.13
C LYS A 267 9.56 3.91 -5.02
N PRO A 268 10.14 4.16 -3.83
CA PRO A 268 10.10 3.19 -2.72
C PRO A 268 8.66 2.74 -2.33
N ASP A 269 7.67 3.59 -2.58
CA ASP A 269 6.25 3.38 -2.30
C ASP A 269 5.40 3.16 -3.57
N ARG A 270 6.02 2.99 -4.74
CA ARG A 270 5.34 2.85 -6.05
C ARG A 270 6.01 1.83 -6.96
N GLN A 271 5.21 1.00 -7.60
CA GLN A 271 5.63 0.03 -8.61
C GLN A 271 4.76 0.21 -9.87
N PRO A 272 5.31 -0.06 -11.07
CA PRO A 272 4.54 0.04 -12.31
C PRO A 272 3.39 -0.97 -12.37
N GLU A 273 3.53 -2.10 -11.67
CA GLU A 273 2.47 -3.07 -11.41
C GLU A 273 2.30 -3.21 -9.89
N PHE A 274 1.08 -3.01 -9.41
CA PHE A 274 0.74 -3.07 -7.98
C PHE A 274 -0.63 -3.73 -7.77
N THR A 275 -0.94 -4.07 -6.53
CA THR A 275 -2.18 -4.77 -6.15
C THR A 275 -3.09 -3.86 -5.34
N GLN A 276 -4.35 -3.80 -5.74
CA GLN A 276 -5.42 -3.12 -4.99
C GLN A 276 -6.47 -4.12 -4.51
N LEU A 277 -7.06 -3.84 -3.35
CA LEU A 277 -8.39 -4.34 -3.01
C LEU A 277 -9.37 -3.29 -3.54
N ASP A 278 -10.07 -3.61 -4.60
CA ASP A 278 -11.06 -2.73 -5.21
C ASP A 278 -12.46 -3.18 -4.76
N ILE A 279 -13.28 -2.25 -4.28
CA ILE A 279 -14.62 -2.49 -3.73
C ILE A 279 -15.59 -1.49 -4.36
N GLU A 280 -16.79 -1.96 -4.70
CA GLU A 280 -17.92 -1.11 -5.14
C GLU A 280 -19.24 -1.68 -4.63
N LEU A 281 -20.16 -0.82 -4.19
CA LEU A 281 -21.49 -1.17 -3.72
C LEU A 281 -22.56 -0.31 -4.40
N SER A 282 -23.71 -0.91 -4.66
CA SER A 282 -24.95 -0.22 -5.02
C SER A 282 -25.72 0.21 -3.77
N PHE A 283 -26.54 1.26 -3.92
CA PHE A 283 -27.44 1.79 -2.89
C PHE A 283 -26.76 2.13 -1.56
N THR A 284 -25.53 2.66 -1.64
CA THR A 284 -24.67 2.94 -0.48
C THR A 284 -24.43 4.44 -0.30
N THR A 285 -24.03 4.84 0.91
CA THR A 285 -23.50 6.18 1.19
C THR A 285 -22.00 6.16 1.48
N ARG A 286 -21.37 7.35 1.53
CA ARG A 286 -19.97 7.51 1.95
C ARG A 286 -19.73 6.90 3.33
N ASN A 287 -20.63 7.18 4.28
CA ASN A 287 -20.52 6.70 5.65
C ASN A 287 -20.59 5.17 5.73
N ASP A 288 -21.48 4.54 4.97
CA ASP A 288 -21.62 3.08 4.98
C ASP A 288 -20.35 2.38 4.45
N ILE A 289 -19.72 2.95 3.40
CA ILE A 289 -18.46 2.45 2.87
C ILE A 289 -17.34 2.60 3.90
N GLN A 290 -17.25 3.75 4.56
CA GLN A 290 -16.24 3.98 5.60
C GLN A 290 -16.40 3.00 6.76
N THR A 291 -17.63 2.78 7.23
CA THR A 291 -17.92 1.80 8.30
C THR A 291 -17.57 0.38 7.86
N LEU A 292 -17.89 -0.02 6.62
CA LEU A 292 -17.49 -1.32 6.08
C LEU A 292 -15.96 -1.51 6.14
N ILE A 293 -15.20 -0.49 5.77
CA ILE A 293 -13.73 -0.55 5.78
C ILE A 293 -13.17 -0.55 7.19
N GLU A 294 -13.74 0.24 8.10
CA GLU A 294 -13.39 0.25 9.53
C GLU A 294 -13.60 -1.14 10.14
N GLU A 295 -14.79 -1.72 9.98
CA GLU A 295 -15.12 -3.05 10.49
C GLU A 295 -14.22 -4.14 9.88
N MET A 296 -14.00 -4.09 8.56
CA MET A 296 -13.10 -5.01 7.86
C MET A 296 -11.70 -4.94 8.46
N LEU A 297 -11.11 -3.74 8.54
CA LEU A 297 -9.74 -3.57 9.01
C LEU A 297 -9.58 -3.99 10.45
N VAL A 298 -10.55 -3.67 11.33
CA VAL A 298 -10.54 -4.08 12.74
C VAL A 298 -10.58 -5.60 12.88
N GLU A 299 -11.41 -6.28 12.07
CA GLU A 299 -11.55 -7.73 12.12
C GLU A 299 -10.31 -8.46 11.59
N VAL A 300 -9.78 -8.04 10.44
CA VAL A 300 -8.64 -8.70 9.78
C VAL A 300 -7.29 -8.24 10.34
N TRP A 301 -7.28 -7.30 11.30
CA TRP A 301 -6.07 -6.79 11.92
C TRP A 301 -5.32 -7.92 12.64
N PRO A 302 -4.03 -8.17 12.34
CA PRO A 302 -3.37 -9.32 12.93
C PRO A 302 -3.15 -9.13 14.43
N ASP A 303 -3.36 -10.20 15.21
CA ASP A 303 -3.37 -10.15 16.69
C ASP A 303 -2.04 -9.76 17.33
N ASP A 304 -0.92 -10.01 16.64
CA ASP A 304 0.42 -9.64 17.10
C ASP A 304 0.68 -8.12 17.05
N PHE A 305 -0.26 -7.33 16.52
CA PHE A 305 -0.15 -5.88 16.40
C PHE A 305 -1.02 -5.14 17.43
N PRO A 306 -0.60 -3.92 17.84
CA PRO A 306 -1.46 -3.01 18.57
C PRO A 306 -2.85 -2.90 17.94
N LYS A 307 -3.88 -3.03 18.77
CA LYS A 307 -5.27 -2.93 18.33
C LYS A 307 -5.55 -1.53 17.80
N ILE A 308 -6.31 -1.48 16.72
CA ILE A 308 -6.79 -0.25 16.09
C ILE A 308 -8.19 0.10 16.64
N PRO A 309 -8.56 1.38 16.67
CA PRO A 309 -9.88 1.79 17.14
C PRO A 309 -10.98 1.28 16.21
N SER A 310 -12.19 1.08 16.74
CA SER A 310 -13.35 0.62 15.96
C SER A 310 -13.96 1.69 15.06
N GLN A 311 -13.58 2.96 15.26
CA GLN A 311 -13.99 4.10 14.45
C GLN A 311 -12.76 4.97 14.20
N PHE A 312 -12.60 5.46 12.98
CA PHE A 312 -11.46 6.29 12.64
C PHE A 312 -11.84 7.78 12.73
N PRO A 313 -10.95 8.64 13.28
CA PRO A 313 -11.12 10.09 13.21
C PRO A 313 -11.37 10.55 11.77
N ARG A 314 -12.19 11.59 11.62
CA ARG A 314 -12.53 12.17 10.31
C ARG A 314 -12.10 13.62 10.28
N LEU A 315 -11.47 14.02 9.20
CA LEU A 315 -11.07 15.40 8.91
C LEU A 315 -11.66 15.80 7.56
N THR A 316 -12.16 17.01 7.44
CA THR A 316 -12.36 17.60 6.12
C THR A 316 -11.00 17.89 5.47
N TYR A 317 -10.93 17.91 4.15
CA TYR A 317 -9.75 18.32 3.40
C TYR A 317 -9.27 19.71 3.87
N GLN A 318 -10.21 20.63 4.10
CA GLN A 318 -9.89 21.96 4.62
C GLN A 318 -9.24 21.90 6.00
N GLU A 319 -9.71 21.06 6.93
CA GLU A 319 -9.07 20.87 8.24
C GLU A 319 -7.70 20.20 8.11
N ALA A 320 -7.56 19.19 7.27
CA ALA A 320 -6.30 18.49 7.02
C ALA A 320 -5.23 19.46 6.50
N MET A 321 -5.57 20.25 5.48
CA MET A 321 -4.68 21.25 4.90
C MET A 321 -4.39 22.40 5.88
N SER A 322 -5.41 22.97 6.52
CA SER A 322 -5.21 24.10 7.45
C SER A 322 -4.43 23.74 8.70
N GLN A 323 -4.61 22.54 9.27
CA GLN A 323 -3.95 22.15 10.52
C GLN A 323 -2.64 21.40 10.32
N TYR A 324 -2.43 20.75 9.17
CA TYR A 324 -1.27 19.88 8.95
C TYR A 324 -0.51 20.16 7.65
N GLY A 325 -1.10 20.92 6.71
CA GLY A 325 -0.48 21.21 5.42
C GLY A 325 -0.37 20.00 4.50
N SER A 326 -1.26 19.02 4.68
CA SER A 326 -1.26 17.76 3.94
C SER A 326 -2.66 17.15 3.96
N ASP A 327 -3.10 16.64 2.82
CA ASP A 327 -4.28 15.79 2.64
C ASP A 327 -4.09 14.38 3.21
N LYS A 328 -2.86 14.02 3.55
CA LYS A 328 -2.48 12.79 4.27
C LYS A 328 -1.68 13.12 5.51
N PRO A 329 -2.31 13.65 6.57
CA PRO A 329 -1.58 14.11 7.74
C PRO A 329 -1.06 12.93 8.57
N ASP A 330 0.19 13.01 9.02
CA ASP A 330 0.69 12.14 10.08
C ASP A 330 0.27 12.70 11.44
N THR A 331 -0.76 12.12 12.05
CA THR A 331 -1.35 12.57 13.31
C THR A 331 -0.72 11.94 14.55
N ARG A 332 0.39 11.21 14.42
CA ARG A 332 1.12 10.63 15.57
C ARG A 332 1.78 11.67 16.47
N PHE A 333 1.83 12.93 16.03
CA PHE A 333 2.42 14.05 16.78
C PHE A 333 1.62 15.34 16.56
N ASN A 334 1.54 16.17 17.59
CA ASN A 334 0.59 17.29 17.67
C ASN A 334 1.18 18.65 17.25
N TRP A 335 2.11 18.67 16.29
CA TRP A 335 2.66 19.93 15.77
C TRP A 335 1.71 20.49 14.70
N LYS A 336 0.70 21.25 15.12
CA LYS A 336 -0.29 21.82 14.20
C LYS A 336 0.16 23.17 13.64
N LEU A 337 -0.30 23.46 12.43
CA LEU A 337 -0.22 24.77 11.80
C LEU A 337 -1.24 25.72 12.45
N LYS A 338 -0.85 26.98 12.65
CA LYS A 338 -1.68 28.00 13.28
C LYS A 338 -1.72 29.24 12.39
N ASP A 339 -2.92 29.65 11.98
CA ASP A 339 -3.13 30.87 11.22
C ASP A 339 -2.79 32.11 12.08
N VAL A 340 -1.94 32.96 11.53
CA VAL A 340 -1.45 34.20 12.14
C VAL A 340 -1.62 35.40 11.20
N THR A 341 -2.46 35.27 10.15
CA THR A 341 -2.68 36.25 9.09
C THR A 341 -3.12 37.59 9.68
N ASN A 342 -4.19 37.61 10.48
CA ASN A 342 -4.72 38.85 11.05
C ASN A 342 -3.70 39.56 11.93
N ILE A 343 -2.90 38.83 12.72
CA ILE A 343 -1.87 39.41 13.59
C ILE A 343 -0.82 40.15 12.75
N ILE A 344 -0.40 39.56 11.64
CA ILE A 344 0.62 40.14 10.77
C ILE A 344 0.04 41.30 9.94
N GLN A 345 -1.20 41.18 9.46
CA GLN A 345 -1.86 42.17 8.61
C GLN A 345 -2.28 43.44 9.36
N GLU A 346 -2.77 43.31 10.60
CA GLU A 346 -3.21 44.45 11.43
C GLU A 346 -2.05 45.23 12.06
N SER A 347 -0.82 44.71 11.95
CA SER A 347 0.37 45.31 12.56
C SER A 347 0.96 46.41 11.69
N GLN A 348 0.79 47.67 12.12
CA GLN A 348 1.22 48.86 11.35
C GLN A 348 2.73 48.95 11.10
N ASP A 349 3.55 48.33 11.96
CA ASP A 349 5.03 48.37 11.89
C ASP A 349 5.65 47.01 11.48
N CYS A 350 4.87 46.14 10.84
CA CYS A 350 5.30 44.80 10.45
C CYS A 350 5.82 44.78 8.99
N VAL A 351 7.12 44.55 8.80
CA VAL A 351 7.76 44.56 7.47
C VAL A 351 7.23 43.43 6.55
N ILE A 352 6.71 42.36 7.12
CA ILE A 352 6.18 41.22 6.36
C ILE A 352 4.69 41.34 6.05
N SER A 353 4.00 42.39 6.51
CA SER A 353 2.60 42.67 6.15
C SER A 353 2.42 42.92 4.66
N ASP A 354 3.46 43.43 3.98
CA ASP A 354 3.51 43.62 2.54
C ASP A 354 3.31 42.31 1.75
N ASP A 355 3.64 41.16 2.33
CA ASP A 355 3.44 39.85 1.71
C ASP A 355 1.96 39.45 1.65
N LEU A 356 1.09 40.13 2.41
CA LEU A 356 -0.34 39.82 2.56
C LEU A 356 -1.26 40.78 1.79
N LYS A 357 -0.72 41.55 0.84
CA LYS A 357 -1.51 42.52 0.06
C LYS A 357 -2.53 41.91 -0.89
N SER A 358 -2.35 40.64 -1.27
CA SER A 358 -3.32 39.89 -2.08
C SER A 358 -4.26 39.14 -1.16
N ASP A 359 -5.57 39.20 -1.43
CA ASP A 359 -6.60 38.45 -0.66
C ASP A 359 -6.39 36.92 -0.71
N SER A 360 -5.62 36.43 -1.68
CA SER A 360 -5.23 35.00 -1.79
C SER A 360 -4.10 34.60 -0.84
N ASN A 361 -3.40 35.56 -0.24
CA ASN A 361 -2.22 35.33 0.56
C ASN A 361 -2.58 35.19 2.04
N THR A 362 -1.81 34.37 2.75
CA THR A 362 -1.98 34.08 4.18
C THR A 362 -0.63 34.10 4.88
N ALA A 363 -0.67 34.25 6.21
CA ALA A 363 0.47 33.95 7.06
C ALA A 363 0.12 32.82 8.03
N CYS A 364 0.94 31.78 8.04
CA CYS A 364 0.75 30.61 8.89
C CYS A 364 2.03 30.32 9.67
N CYS A 365 1.88 29.83 10.91
CA CYS A 365 2.98 29.53 11.80
C CYS A 365 2.98 28.06 12.21
N LEU A 366 4.16 27.44 12.16
CA LEU A 366 4.45 26.13 12.72
C LEU A 366 5.39 26.30 13.91
N VAL A 367 4.99 25.74 15.07
CA VAL A 367 5.82 25.69 16.27
C VAL A 367 6.55 24.35 16.32
N ILE A 368 7.88 24.40 16.41
CA ILE A 368 8.74 23.24 16.63
C ILE A 368 9.21 23.26 18.10
N PRO A 369 8.65 22.40 18.97
CA PRO A 369 8.93 22.40 20.40
C PRO A 369 10.40 22.12 20.69
N GLN A 370 11.03 22.92 21.55
CA GLN A 370 12.46 22.79 21.89
C GLN A 370 13.40 22.88 20.66
N GLY A 371 12.94 23.52 19.58
CA GLY A 371 13.69 23.63 18.32
C GLY A 371 15.07 24.27 18.45
N LYS A 372 15.31 25.09 19.47
CA LYS A 372 16.64 25.68 19.73
C LYS A 372 17.71 24.63 20.04
N ASN A 373 17.35 23.55 20.72
CA ASN A 373 18.27 22.50 21.15
C ASN A 373 18.50 21.45 20.06
N ASN A 374 17.45 21.14 19.28
CA ASN A 374 17.46 20.04 18.32
C ASN A 374 17.73 20.49 16.86
N ILE A 375 17.55 21.79 16.54
CA ILE A 375 17.78 22.31 15.19
C ILE A 375 18.92 23.33 15.20
N SER A 376 20.08 22.88 14.71
CA SER A 376 21.28 23.71 14.55
C SER A 376 21.08 24.82 13.51
N GLY A 377 21.88 25.90 13.57
CA GLY A 377 21.86 26.95 12.55
C GLY A 377 22.18 26.44 11.14
N LYS A 378 23.05 25.43 11.01
CA LYS A 378 23.34 24.76 9.73
C LYS A 378 22.10 24.02 9.20
N THR A 379 21.34 23.38 10.09
CA THR A 379 20.09 22.69 9.76
C THR A 379 19.01 23.68 9.33
N ILE A 380 18.89 24.84 10.00
CA ILE A 380 17.96 25.91 9.58
C ILE A 380 18.24 26.34 8.14
N ASN A 381 19.50 26.52 7.74
CA ASN A 381 19.84 26.88 6.36
C ASN A 381 19.44 25.80 5.35
N LYS A 382 19.59 24.51 5.72
CA LYS A 382 19.10 23.40 4.89
C LYS A 382 17.58 23.41 4.76
N LEU A 383 16.85 23.62 5.86
CA LEU A 383 15.39 23.70 5.86
C LEU A 383 14.88 24.90 5.04
N LYS A 384 15.56 26.05 5.10
CA LYS A 384 15.27 27.20 4.22
C LYS A 384 15.44 26.84 2.75
N GLN A 385 16.52 26.15 2.38
CA GLN A 385 16.75 25.70 1.02
C GLN A 385 15.69 24.68 0.58
N PHE A 386 15.34 23.74 1.46
CA PHE A 386 14.30 22.74 1.21
C PHE A 386 12.94 23.40 0.96
N GLY A 387 12.51 24.34 1.82
CA GLY A 387 11.28 25.10 1.60
C GLY A 387 11.25 25.83 0.27
N LYS A 388 12.36 26.47 -0.12
CA LYS A 388 12.49 27.17 -1.41
C LYS A 388 12.47 26.21 -2.61
N GLN A 389 12.95 24.98 -2.45
CA GLN A 389 12.89 23.95 -3.49
C GLN A 389 11.48 23.40 -3.68
N LEU A 390 10.66 23.39 -2.61
CA LEU A 390 9.25 23.02 -2.69
C LEU A 390 8.45 24.10 -3.40
N ASP A 391 8.62 25.36 -2.99
CA ASP A 391 8.01 26.51 -3.65
C ASP A 391 8.85 27.77 -3.42
N ALA A 392 9.30 28.40 -4.50
CA ALA A 392 10.14 29.59 -4.42
C ALA A 392 9.34 30.89 -4.12
N SER A 393 8.02 30.86 -4.30
CA SER A 393 7.13 31.99 -4.01
C SER A 393 6.82 32.13 -2.52
N VAL A 394 6.87 31.03 -1.77
CA VAL A 394 6.63 31.00 -0.32
C VAL A 394 7.85 31.50 0.43
N LYS A 395 7.66 32.52 1.28
CA LYS A 395 8.71 33.05 2.15
C LYS A 395 8.58 32.40 3.52
N VAL A 396 9.62 31.72 3.99
CA VAL A 396 9.65 31.07 5.31
C VAL A 396 10.68 31.74 6.22
N TYR A 397 10.23 32.21 7.37
CA TYR A 397 11.03 32.88 8.40
C TYR A 397 11.23 31.98 9.61
N PHE A 398 12.48 31.79 10.01
CA PHE A 398 12.87 30.94 11.13
C PHE A 398 13.30 31.80 12.31
N THR A 399 12.61 31.66 13.44
CA THR A 399 12.83 32.52 14.61
C THR A 399 12.67 31.72 15.90
N LYS A 400 13.61 31.90 16.83
CA LYS A 400 13.62 31.22 18.13
C LYS A 400 12.95 32.09 19.20
N VAL A 401 12.12 31.48 20.02
CA VAL A 401 11.53 32.11 21.21
C VAL A 401 12.57 32.13 22.33
N GLN A 402 12.78 33.30 22.93
CA GLN A 402 13.65 33.52 24.10
C GLN A 402 12.80 33.91 25.31
N ASP A 403 13.44 33.98 26.47
CA ASP A 403 12.79 34.44 27.69
C ASP A 403 12.25 35.88 27.56
N GLY A 404 11.09 36.12 28.17
CA GLY A 404 10.41 37.41 28.15
C GLY A 404 9.76 37.77 26.81
N ASP A 405 9.25 36.77 26.07
CA ASP A 405 8.56 36.92 24.78
C ASP A 405 9.38 37.63 23.69
N ASN A 406 10.70 37.46 23.73
CA ASN A 406 11.60 37.99 22.73
C ASN A 406 11.88 36.98 21.61
N LEU A 407 12.05 37.49 20.40
CA LEU A 407 12.35 36.70 19.21
C LEU A 407 13.82 36.85 18.79
N GLN A 408 14.48 35.74 18.46
CA GLN A 408 15.83 35.73 17.88
C GLN A 408 15.81 35.02 16.52
N GLY A 409 16.08 35.74 15.42
CA GLY A 409 16.14 35.14 14.08
C GLY A 409 15.62 36.08 13.00
N ASP A 410 15.02 35.51 11.96
CA ASP A 410 14.60 36.27 10.77
C ASP A 410 13.56 37.36 11.07
N LEU A 411 12.70 37.14 12.09
CA LEU A 411 11.63 38.06 12.46
C LEU A 411 12.00 39.08 13.53
N SER A 412 13.17 38.96 14.18
CA SER A 412 13.52 39.81 15.33
C SER A 412 13.67 41.30 14.98
N LYS A 413 13.94 41.61 13.71
CA LYS A 413 14.00 42.98 13.18
C LYS A 413 12.84 43.33 12.25
N LYS A 414 11.90 42.40 12.04
CA LYS A 414 10.77 42.55 11.11
C LYS A 414 9.43 42.73 11.79
N LEU A 415 9.34 42.34 13.06
CA LEU A 415 8.15 42.50 13.91
C LEU A 415 8.46 43.49 15.03
N SER A 416 7.48 44.32 15.37
CA SER A 416 7.51 45.09 16.61
C SER A 416 7.40 44.16 17.83
N GLN A 417 7.80 44.62 19.01
CA GLN A 417 7.72 43.83 20.23
C GLN A 417 6.27 43.43 20.58
N ASP A 418 5.31 44.32 20.35
CA ASP A 418 3.87 44.04 20.53
C ASP A 418 3.38 42.93 19.57
N THR A 419 3.76 43.02 18.29
CA THR A 419 3.41 41.98 17.29
C THR A 419 4.04 40.64 17.63
N ALA A 420 5.31 40.64 18.07
CA ALA A 420 6.01 39.44 18.49
C ALA A 420 5.34 38.77 19.69
N HIS A 421 4.93 39.56 20.70
CA HIS A 421 4.21 39.07 21.87
C HIS A 421 2.85 38.47 21.48
N LYS A 422 2.05 39.17 20.65
CA LYS A 422 0.78 38.65 20.11
C LYS A 422 0.96 37.36 19.33
N LEU A 423 2.00 37.28 18.51
CA LEU A 423 2.35 36.07 17.74
C LEU A 423 2.68 34.90 18.68
N ILE A 424 3.60 35.08 19.62
CA ILE A 424 4.02 34.04 20.57
C ILE A 424 2.81 33.53 21.37
N HIS A 425 1.97 34.44 21.87
CA HIS A 425 0.77 34.09 22.60
C HIS A 425 -0.24 33.32 21.73
N LYS A 426 -0.51 33.77 20.50
CA LYS A 426 -1.42 33.08 19.57
C LYS A 426 -0.96 31.66 19.26
N VAL A 427 0.35 31.46 19.11
CA VAL A 427 0.91 30.15 18.78
C VAL A 427 1.23 29.30 20.00
N GLU A 428 0.96 29.80 21.21
CA GLU A 428 1.29 29.15 22.48
C GLU A 428 2.78 28.75 22.55
N GLY A 429 3.64 29.58 21.96
CA GLY A 429 5.09 29.32 21.92
C GLY A 429 5.70 29.53 23.30
N VAL A 430 6.65 28.66 23.67
CA VAL A 430 7.41 28.80 24.92
C VAL A 430 8.90 28.99 24.64
N SER A 431 9.64 29.42 25.66
CA SER A 431 11.10 29.60 25.56
C SER A 431 11.78 28.34 25.03
N MET A 432 12.77 28.53 24.14
CA MET A 432 13.52 27.48 23.41
C MET A 432 12.78 26.87 22.19
N ASP A 433 11.53 27.24 21.92
CA ASP A 433 10.84 26.80 20.69
C ASP A 433 11.39 27.50 19.45
N LEU A 434 11.23 26.84 18.29
CA LEU A 434 11.51 27.42 16.98
C LEU A 434 10.19 27.64 16.24
N LEU A 435 9.92 28.89 15.87
CA LEU A 435 8.79 29.29 15.05
C LEU A 435 9.22 29.34 13.58
N LEU A 436 8.41 28.70 12.72
CA LEU A 436 8.46 28.79 11.28
C LEU A 436 7.23 29.56 10.82
N VAL A 437 7.39 30.83 10.44
CA VAL A 437 6.29 31.64 9.90
C VAL A 437 6.45 31.72 8.39
N ALA A 438 5.43 31.31 7.66
CA ALA A 438 5.42 31.35 6.21
C ALA A 438 4.35 32.31 5.67
N THR A 439 4.68 33.04 4.61
CA THR A 439 3.79 33.97 3.90
C THR A 439 3.75 33.64 2.40
N GLY A 440 2.58 33.80 1.77
CA GLY A 440 2.34 33.45 0.36
C GLY A 440 0.89 33.01 0.12
N LYS A 441 0.60 32.43 -1.05
CA LYS A 441 -0.73 31.89 -1.37
C LYS A 441 -1.10 30.76 -0.40
N TRP A 442 -2.39 30.69 -0.02
CA TRP A 442 -2.85 29.75 1.02
C TRP A 442 -2.45 28.29 0.78
N THR A 443 -2.67 27.76 -0.42
CA THR A 443 -2.33 26.37 -0.78
C THR A 443 -0.85 26.07 -0.61
N ASP A 444 -0.02 27.01 -1.03
CA ASP A 444 1.42 26.82 -1.18
C ASP A 444 2.10 26.94 0.20
N VAL A 445 1.66 27.92 1.00
CA VAL A 445 2.10 28.10 2.40
C VAL A 445 1.84 26.85 3.23
N HIS A 446 0.61 26.32 3.18
CA HIS A 446 0.25 25.14 3.96
C HIS A 446 1.03 23.91 3.49
N THR A 447 1.15 23.69 2.18
CA THR A 447 1.93 22.58 1.61
C THR A 447 3.40 22.63 2.05
N VAL A 448 4.05 23.79 1.94
CA VAL A 448 5.45 23.98 2.34
C VAL A 448 5.62 23.74 3.85
N LEU A 449 4.75 24.31 4.70
CA LEU A 449 4.83 24.10 6.15
C LEU A 449 4.54 22.65 6.55
N GLY A 450 3.61 21.96 5.89
CA GLY A 450 3.32 20.55 6.14
C GLY A 450 4.49 19.62 5.82
N ARG A 451 5.23 19.92 4.74
CA ARG A 451 6.49 19.23 4.42
C ARG A 451 7.58 19.54 5.44
N LEU A 452 7.78 20.80 5.80
CA LEU A 452 8.75 21.22 6.81
C LEU A 452 8.44 20.60 8.19
N ARG A 453 7.17 20.48 8.56
CA ARG A 453 6.71 19.79 9.77
C ARG A 453 7.21 18.36 9.84
N THR A 454 7.01 17.60 8.76
CA THR A 454 7.41 16.20 8.67
C THR A 454 8.93 16.06 8.68
N GLU A 455 9.64 16.96 7.99
CA GLU A 455 11.11 16.95 7.94
C GLU A 455 11.75 17.31 9.29
N CYS A 456 11.20 18.30 10.01
CA CYS A 456 11.64 18.61 11.37
C CYS A 456 11.46 17.41 12.31
N ALA A 457 10.35 16.65 12.18
CA ALA A 457 10.14 15.43 12.96
C ALA A 457 11.18 14.34 12.63
N ASN A 458 11.53 14.16 11.34
CA ASN A 458 12.59 13.24 10.93
C ASN A 458 13.94 13.60 11.57
N ILE A 459 14.31 14.89 11.55
CA ILE A 459 15.56 15.38 12.14
C ILE A 459 15.63 15.11 13.65
N TYR A 460 14.51 15.25 14.38
CA TYR A 460 14.45 14.93 15.80
C TYR A 460 14.69 13.43 16.04
N GLU A 461 14.05 12.58 15.24
CA GLU A 461 14.15 11.13 15.36
C GLU A 461 15.55 10.62 15.00
N GLU A 462 16.21 11.23 14.02
CA GLU A 462 17.63 10.97 13.69
C GLU A 462 18.58 11.30 14.84
N GLN A 463 18.23 12.28 15.69
CA GLN A 463 18.97 12.66 16.89
C GLN A 463 18.58 11.85 18.13
N GLY A 464 17.67 10.90 17.99
CA GLY A 464 17.20 10.05 19.08
C GLY A 464 16.08 10.66 19.93
N VAL A 465 15.50 11.79 19.53
CA VAL A 465 14.31 12.37 20.17
C VAL A 465 13.06 11.78 19.52
N GLU A 466 12.28 11.01 20.28
CA GLU A 466 11.05 10.41 19.77
C GLU A 466 9.95 11.48 19.63
N VAL A 467 9.52 11.74 18.39
CA VAL A 467 8.42 12.67 18.08
C VAL A 467 7.17 11.90 17.73
N ARG A 468 7.26 10.94 16.81
CA ARG A 468 6.15 10.06 16.46
C ARG A 468 6.16 8.84 17.37
N GLN A 469 5.01 8.50 17.93
CA GLN A 469 4.85 7.28 18.70
C GLN A 469 5.19 6.05 17.84
N LYS A 470 6.27 5.36 18.19
CA LYS A 470 6.69 4.15 17.47
C LYS A 470 5.62 3.06 17.64
N LYS A 471 5.30 2.37 16.53
CA LYS A 471 4.31 1.28 16.46
C LYS A 471 2.85 1.66 16.73
N ALA A 472 2.50 2.94 16.72
CA ALA A 472 1.10 3.37 16.67
C ALA A 472 0.55 3.30 15.23
N TYR A 473 -0.71 2.91 15.07
CA TYR A 473 -1.43 2.88 13.81
C TYR A 473 -2.57 3.90 13.86
N ASN A 474 -2.27 5.13 13.46
CA ASN A 474 -3.24 6.22 13.46
C ASN A 474 -3.93 6.27 12.09
N PHE A 475 -5.05 5.56 11.99
CA PHE A 475 -5.98 5.72 10.89
C PHE A 475 -6.77 7.01 11.03
N LEU A 476 -7.11 7.62 9.89
CA LEU A 476 -8.11 8.68 9.79
C LEU A 476 -8.69 8.74 8.38
N TRP A 477 -9.90 9.27 8.27
CA TRP A 477 -10.51 9.65 7.00
C TRP A 477 -10.25 11.12 6.70
N VAL A 478 -9.92 11.42 5.45
CA VAL A 478 -10.03 12.77 4.90
C VAL A 478 -11.22 12.80 3.94
N GLU A 479 -12.07 13.80 4.07
CA GLU A 479 -13.35 13.92 3.35
C GLU A 479 -13.51 15.32 2.74
N ASP A 480 -14.58 15.52 1.96
CA ASP A 480 -14.98 16.84 1.45
C ASP A 480 -13.88 17.53 0.61
N PHE A 481 -13.17 16.72 -0.18
CA PHE A 481 -12.19 17.22 -1.13
C PHE A 481 -12.84 18.14 -2.18
N PRO A 482 -12.10 19.12 -2.73
CA PRO A 482 -12.52 19.84 -3.93
C PRO A 482 -12.91 18.85 -5.04
N LEU A 483 -13.96 19.14 -5.78
CA LEU A 483 -14.36 18.33 -6.94
C LEU A 483 -13.43 18.59 -8.13
N PHE A 484 -12.98 19.84 -8.26
CA PHE A 484 -12.10 20.28 -9.34
C PHE A 484 -10.90 21.04 -8.79
N LEU A 485 -9.79 20.99 -9.53
CA LEU A 485 -8.58 21.78 -9.29
C LEU A 485 -8.26 22.62 -10.52
N PRO A 486 -7.53 23.73 -10.39
CA PRO A 486 -6.94 24.42 -11.54
C PRO A 486 -6.01 23.47 -12.30
N ARG A 487 -5.95 23.56 -13.63
CA ARG A 487 -5.07 22.72 -14.44
C ARG A 487 -3.59 22.97 -14.08
N GLU A 488 -2.82 21.89 -13.94
CA GLU A 488 -1.39 21.96 -13.58
C GLU A 488 -0.51 22.54 -14.69
N ASP A 489 -0.94 22.43 -15.95
CA ASP A 489 -0.20 22.91 -17.14
C ASP A 489 -0.18 24.45 -17.29
N GLY A 490 -0.86 25.17 -16.40
CA GLY A 490 -0.96 26.62 -16.41
C GLY A 490 -1.94 27.16 -17.46
N GLU A 491 -2.65 26.30 -18.18
CA GLU A 491 -3.75 26.71 -19.05
C GLU A 491 -4.96 27.16 -18.22
N ALA A 492 -5.74 28.11 -18.77
CA ALA A 492 -6.98 28.52 -18.14
C ALA A 492 -7.99 27.36 -18.17
N GLY A 493 -8.48 26.95 -17.01
CA GLY A 493 -9.48 25.88 -16.89
C GLY A 493 -9.35 25.13 -15.58
N ILE A 494 -10.17 24.09 -15.44
CA ILE A 494 -10.17 23.18 -14.30
C ILE A 494 -10.08 21.74 -14.77
N GLU A 495 -9.51 20.89 -13.93
CA GLU A 495 -9.45 19.45 -14.08
C GLU A 495 -10.11 18.77 -12.88
N SER A 496 -10.43 17.48 -13.02
CA SER A 496 -10.96 16.69 -11.92
C SER A 496 -9.89 16.53 -10.83
N ALA A 497 -10.24 16.82 -9.58
CA ALA A 497 -9.31 16.66 -8.45
C ALA A 497 -8.90 15.19 -8.25
N HIS A 498 -9.81 14.27 -8.57
CA HIS A 498 -9.60 12.82 -8.52
C HIS A 498 -10.11 12.22 -9.84
N HIS A 499 -11.10 11.33 -9.81
CA HIS A 499 -11.70 10.80 -11.03
C HIS A 499 -12.90 11.65 -11.50
N PRO A 500 -13.08 11.91 -12.81
CA PRO A 500 -14.22 12.65 -13.38
C PRO A 500 -15.61 12.04 -13.18
N PHE A 501 -15.71 10.87 -12.52
CA PHE A 501 -16.98 10.20 -12.22
C PHE A 501 -17.43 10.43 -10.78
N THR A 502 -16.71 11.27 -10.04
CA THR A 502 -16.98 11.55 -8.63
C THR A 502 -18.23 12.43 -8.48
N ALA A 503 -19.14 12.02 -7.61
CA ALA A 503 -20.34 12.80 -7.31
C ALA A 503 -19.99 14.11 -6.57
N PRO A 504 -20.62 15.24 -6.92
CA PRO A 504 -20.53 16.46 -6.13
C PRO A 504 -21.15 16.25 -4.76
N HIS A 505 -20.70 17.03 -3.78
CA HIS A 505 -21.40 17.11 -2.50
C HIS A 505 -22.82 17.64 -2.74
N PRO A 506 -23.88 17.03 -2.18
CA PRO A 506 -25.27 17.40 -2.50
C PRO A 506 -25.59 18.88 -2.23
N GLU A 507 -25.02 19.45 -1.16
CA GLU A 507 -25.18 20.88 -0.82
C GLU A 507 -24.54 21.81 -1.86
N ASP A 508 -23.53 21.32 -2.59
CA ASP A 508 -22.71 22.10 -3.50
C ASP A 508 -23.09 21.85 -4.97
N ALA A 509 -24.06 20.97 -5.25
CA ALA A 509 -24.47 20.62 -6.61
C ALA A 509 -24.90 21.85 -7.44
N HIS A 510 -25.49 22.86 -6.79
CA HIS A 510 -25.87 24.12 -7.43
C HIS A 510 -24.66 24.93 -7.94
N LEU A 511 -23.48 24.77 -7.33
CA LEU A 511 -22.24 25.46 -7.72
C LEU A 511 -21.72 24.98 -9.08
N LEU A 512 -22.10 23.78 -9.54
CA LEU A 512 -21.74 23.27 -10.87
C LEU A 512 -22.31 24.12 -12.02
N HIS A 513 -23.23 25.04 -11.73
CA HIS A 513 -23.81 25.98 -12.69
C HIS A 513 -23.18 27.37 -12.64
N THR A 514 -22.49 27.70 -11.55
CA THR A 514 -22.06 29.07 -11.27
C THR A 514 -20.57 29.16 -10.99
N GLN A 515 -20.06 28.40 -10.02
CA GLN A 515 -18.69 28.43 -9.52
C GLN A 515 -18.20 26.98 -9.28
N PRO A 516 -17.98 26.19 -10.35
CA PRO A 516 -17.64 24.77 -10.22
C PRO A 516 -16.35 24.56 -9.42
N ASP A 517 -15.40 25.50 -9.48
CA ASP A 517 -14.13 25.51 -8.74
C ASP A 517 -14.29 25.47 -7.21
N LYS A 518 -15.48 25.82 -6.70
CA LYS A 518 -15.78 25.80 -5.25
C LYS A 518 -16.58 24.59 -4.79
N ALA A 519 -17.01 23.73 -5.71
CA ALA A 519 -17.81 22.57 -5.36
C ALA A 519 -16.94 21.52 -4.64
N ARG A 520 -17.41 21.04 -3.48
CA ARG A 520 -16.85 19.86 -2.82
C ARG A 520 -17.36 18.58 -3.50
N SER A 521 -16.65 17.49 -3.25
CA SER A 521 -16.96 16.16 -3.74
C SER A 521 -17.33 15.20 -2.62
N LEU A 522 -17.98 14.10 -2.98
CA LEU A 522 -18.14 12.92 -2.10
C LEU A 522 -16.94 11.96 -2.21
N HIS A 523 -15.74 12.51 -2.42
CA HIS A 523 -14.49 11.78 -2.34
C HIS A 523 -14.02 11.65 -0.88
N TYR A 524 -13.27 10.60 -0.60
CA TYR A 524 -12.70 10.32 0.70
C TYR A 524 -11.46 9.43 0.60
N ASP A 525 -10.47 9.74 1.44
CA ASP A 525 -9.22 9.01 1.54
C ASP A 525 -9.05 8.41 2.93
N LEU A 526 -8.54 7.18 2.97
CA LEU A 526 -8.09 6.52 4.19
C LEU A 526 -6.58 6.75 4.33
N VAL A 527 -6.19 7.40 5.43
CA VAL A 527 -4.80 7.73 5.73
C VAL A 527 -4.36 6.91 6.95
N LEU A 528 -3.14 6.36 6.86
CA LEU A 528 -2.47 5.67 7.96
C LEU A 528 -1.08 6.27 8.14
N ASN A 529 -0.82 6.87 9.31
CA ASN A 529 0.51 7.38 9.68
C ASN A 529 1.12 8.33 8.63
N GLY A 530 0.30 9.18 8.01
CA GLY A 530 0.74 10.12 6.97
C GLY A 530 0.91 9.53 5.58
N SER A 531 0.49 8.28 5.37
CA SER A 531 0.42 7.63 4.07
C SER A 531 -1.03 7.35 3.70
N GLU A 532 -1.44 7.79 2.52
CA GLU A 532 -2.71 7.39 1.90
C GLU A 532 -2.66 5.88 1.62
N VAL A 533 -3.53 5.09 2.24
CA VAL A 533 -3.59 3.62 2.08
C VAL A 533 -4.81 3.16 1.29
N GLY A 534 -5.75 4.06 1.03
CA GLY A 534 -6.83 3.86 0.09
C GLY A 534 -7.62 5.13 -0.15
N GLY A 535 -8.44 5.11 -1.19
CA GLY A 535 -9.23 6.26 -1.63
C GLY A 535 -10.43 5.82 -2.45
N GLY A 536 -11.49 6.61 -2.39
CA GLY A 536 -12.78 6.24 -2.94
C GLY A 536 -13.71 7.43 -3.14
N SER A 537 -14.81 7.21 -3.86
CA SER A 537 -15.86 8.21 -3.94
C SER A 537 -17.21 7.58 -4.22
N ILE A 538 -18.27 8.32 -3.89
CA ILE A 538 -19.59 8.10 -4.49
C ILE A 538 -19.54 8.53 -5.94
N ARG A 539 -20.19 7.75 -6.82
CA ARG A 539 -20.16 7.97 -8.27
C ARG A 539 -21.38 8.74 -8.74
N ILE A 540 -21.21 9.49 -9.81
CA ILE A 540 -22.31 10.05 -10.58
C ILE A 540 -23.00 8.88 -11.30
N HIS A 541 -24.26 8.61 -10.94
CA HIS A 541 -25.08 7.57 -11.57
C HIS A 541 -26.02 8.14 -12.65
N ASN A 542 -26.20 9.47 -12.69
CA ASN A 542 -27.07 10.14 -13.65
C ASN A 542 -26.28 10.55 -14.90
N ALA A 543 -26.69 10.05 -16.07
CA ALA A 543 -26.00 10.28 -17.34
C ALA A 543 -25.92 11.76 -17.73
N ASP A 544 -26.98 12.55 -17.54
CA ASP A 544 -27.02 13.97 -17.89
C ASP A 544 -26.02 14.79 -17.06
N LEU A 545 -25.98 14.52 -15.75
CA LEU A 545 -24.99 15.13 -14.86
C LEU A 545 -23.56 14.72 -15.26
N GLN A 546 -23.34 13.46 -15.62
CA GLN A 546 -22.02 12.97 -16.03
C GLN A 546 -21.56 13.62 -17.33
N ARG A 547 -22.46 13.76 -18.33
CA ARG A 547 -22.18 14.47 -19.59
C ARG A 547 -21.82 15.92 -19.34
N ARG A 548 -22.63 16.62 -18.55
CA ARG A 548 -22.34 18.00 -18.14
C ARG A 548 -20.95 18.14 -17.51
N VAL A 549 -20.59 17.27 -16.57
CA VAL A 549 -19.27 17.30 -15.94
C VAL A 549 -18.16 17.11 -16.98
N LEU A 550 -18.29 16.15 -17.89
CA LEU A 550 -17.26 15.86 -18.89
C LEU A 550 -17.17 16.94 -19.98
N GLU A 551 -18.30 17.29 -20.61
CA GLU A 551 -18.35 18.14 -21.80
C GLU A 551 -18.40 19.63 -21.45
N ASP A 552 -19.24 20.03 -20.50
CA ASP A 552 -19.46 21.45 -20.19
C ASP A 552 -18.41 22.00 -19.25
N ILE A 553 -18.01 21.21 -18.24
CA ILE A 553 -17.09 21.67 -17.18
C ILE A 553 -15.65 21.31 -17.54
N LEU A 554 -15.35 20.04 -17.72
CA LEU A 554 -13.97 19.55 -17.94
C LEU A 554 -13.49 19.66 -19.38
N LYS A 555 -14.39 19.90 -20.34
CA LYS A 555 -14.09 19.97 -21.78
C LYS A 555 -13.37 18.71 -22.32
N VAL A 556 -13.71 17.54 -21.78
CA VAL A 556 -13.16 16.23 -22.16
C VAL A 556 -13.96 15.62 -23.30
N GLU A 557 -13.28 15.05 -24.29
CA GLU A 557 -13.91 14.30 -25.38
C GLU A 557 -14.53 13.00 -24.85
N VAL A 558 -15.86 12.88 -24.94
CA VAL A 558 -16.61 11.74 -24.38
C VAL A 558 -16.67 10.51 -25.29
N GLY A 559 -16.22 10.59 -26.55
CA GLY A 559 -16.30 9.46 -27.48
C GLY A 559 -15.61 8.19 -26.98
N GLN A 560 -14.63 8.32 -26.08
CA GLN A 560 -13.98 7.18 -25.43
C GLN A 560 -14.75 6.57 -24.25
N LEU A 561 -15.77 7.27 -23.76
CA LEU A 561 -16.57 6.94 -22.59
C LEU A 561 -18.05 6.67 -22.94
N GLU A 562 -18.41 6.68 -24.23
CA GLU A 562 -19.80 6.50 -24.66
C GLU A 562 -20.43 5.20 -24.12
N HIS A 563 -19.67 4.10 -24.09
CA HIS A 563 -20.13 2.83 -23.53
C HIS A 563 -20.50 2.93 -22.04
N LEU A 564 -19.83 3.81 -21.29
CA LEU A 564 -20.14 4.05 -19.89
C LEU A 564 -21.34 4.99 -19.76
N LEU A 565 -21.38 6.08 -20.54
CA LEU A 565 -22.50 7.02 -20.54
C LEU A 565 -23.82 6.34 -20.92
N GLU A 566 -23.81 5.51 -21.97
CA GLU A 566 -24.96 4.69 -22.38
C GLU A 566 -25.38 3.73 -21.25
N ALA A 567 -24.43 3.09 -20.57
CA ALA A 567 -24.74 2.23 -19.44
C ALA A 567 -25.41 2.99 -18.27
N LEU A 568 -25.06 4.26 -18.06
CA LEU A 568 -25.72 5.09 -17.04
C LEU A 568 -27.21 5.33 -17.35
N GLU A 569 -27.58 5.41 -18.63
CA GLU A 569 -28.96 5.65 -19.08
C GLU A 569 -29.90 4.47 -18.84
N TYR A 570 -29.37 3.24 -18.83
CA TYR A 570 -30.18 2.03 -18.62
C TYR A 570 -30.50 1.75 -17.15
N GLY A 571 -30.60 2.81 -16.33
CA GLY A 571 -30.99 2.71 -14.93
C GLY A 571 -29.84 2.35 -13.99
N CYS A 572 -28.70 3.03 -14.11
CA CYS A 572 -27.59 2.86 -13.18
C CYS A 572 -28.01 3.22 -11.73
N PRO A 573 -27.81 2.33 -10.75
CA PRO A 573 -28.16 2.63 -9.37
C PRO A 573 -27.18 3.66 -8.77
N PRO A 574 -27.58 4.41 -7.73
CA PRO A 574 -26.62 5.13 -6.90
C PRO A 574 -25.58 4.14 -6.37
N HIS A 575 -24.30 4.45 -6.54
CA HIS A 575 -23.23 3.53 -6.16
C HIS A 575 -21.98 4.28 -5.74
N GLY A 576 -21.11 3.59 -5.02
CA GLY A 576 -19.84 4.13 -4.56
C GLY A 576 -18.89 3.03 -4.17
N GLY A 577 -17.62 3.39 -4.04
CA GLY A 577 -16.60 2.40 -3.71
C GLY A 577 -15.30 2.99 -3.25
N ILE A 578 -14.34 2.12 -3.02
CA ILE A 578 -13.02 2.44 -2.48
C ILE A 578 -12.01 1.42 -2.99
N ALA A 579 -10.79 1.87 -3.24
CA ALA A 579 -9.66 1.00 -3.50
C ALA A 579 -8.62 1.14 -2.39
N LEU A 580 -8.16 0.02 -1.81
CA LEU A 580 -7.05 0.01 -0.86
C LEU A 580 -5.77 -0.46 -1.56
N GLY A 581 -4.68 0.28 -1.39
CA GLY A 581 -3.35 -0.11 -1.84
C GLY A 581 -2.75 -1.20 -0.95
N LEU A 582 -2.98 -2.47 -1.29
CA LEU A 582 -2.55 -3.60 -0.46
C LEU A 582 -1.04 -3.65 -0.26
N ASP A 583 -0.26 -3.32 -1.28
CA ASP A 583 1.20 -3.29 -1.17
C ASP A 583 1.67 -2.29 -0.10
N ARG A 584 1.05 -1.12 -0.04
CA ARG A 584 1.39 -0.07 0.93
C ARG A 584 0.93 -0.46 2.32
N LEU A 585 -0.30 -0.94 2.46
CA LEU A 585 -0.85 -1.38 3.75
C LEU A 585 -0.01 -2.50 4.38
N ILE A 586 0.36 -3.52 3.58
CA ILE A 586 1.20 -4.62 4.05
C ILE A 586 2.62 -4.13 4.35
N ALA A 587 3.18 -3.20 3.58
CA ALA A 587 4.50 -2.63 3.87
C ALA A 587 4.52 -1.92 5.23
N VAL A 588 3.48 -1.15 5.55
CA VAL A 588 3.33 -0.50 6.87
C VAL A 588 3.19 -1.54 7.99
N LEU A 589 2.42 -2.61 7.79
CA LEU A 589 2.32 -3.71 8.76
C LEU A 589 3.64 -4.46 8.95
N CYS A 590 4.45 -4.61 7.90
CA CYS A 590 5.74 -5.29 7.97
C CYS A 590 6.87 -4.41 8.52
N ASP A 591 6.62 -3.12 8.77
CA ASP A 591 7.67 -2.10 8.99
C ASP A 591 8.74 -2.16 7.87
N ALA A 592 8.26 -2.36 6.64
CA ALA A 592 9.11 -2.53 5.47
C ALA A 592 9.56 -1.16 4.93
N PRO A 593 10.86 -0.96 4.66
CA PRO A 593 11.36 0.31 4.15
C PRO A 593 10.91 0.62 2.72
N SER A 594 10.40 -0.39 2.01
CA SER A 594 9.93 -0.30 0.63
C SER A 594 8.84 -1.33 0.38
N ILE A 595 7.88 -1.01 -0.48
CA ILE A 595 6.84 -1.97 -0.88
C ILE A 595 7.44 -3.18 -1.63
N ARG A 596 8.68 -3.06 -2.12
CA ARG A 596 9.42 -4.17 -2.73
C ARG A 596 9.65 -5.33 -1.77
N ASP A 597 9.69 -5.09 -0.46
CA ASP A 597 9.87 -6.16 0.54
C ASP A 597 8.57 -6.90 0.89
N VAL A 598 7.44 -6.51 0.28
CA VAL A 598 6.15 -7.22 0.42
C VAL A 598 5.61 -7.75 -0.91
N ILE A 599 6.38 -7.59 -1.99
CA ILE A 599 6.12 -8.12 -3.33
C ILE A 599 7.13 -9.23 -3.61
N ALA A 600 6.68 -10.38 -4.12
CA ALA A 600 7.58 -11.53 -4.34
C ALA A 600 8.71 -11.20 -5.34
N PHE A 601 8.35 -10.64 -6.49
CA PHE A 601 9.26 -10.30 -7.59
C PHE A 601 9.02 -8.84 -8.06
N PRO A 602 9.52 -7.85 -7.29
CA PRO A 602 9.33 -6.43 -7.62
C PRO A 602 10.28 -5.97 -8.73
N LYS A 603 9.97 -4.81 -9.31
CA LYS A 603 10.86 -4.06 -10.21
C LYS A 603 11.77 -3.10 -9.43
N SER A 604 12.93 -2.78 -9.99
CA SER A 604 13.85 -1.76 -9.49
C SER A 604 13.24 -0.34 -9.59
N SER A 605 13.94 0.69 -9.12
CA SER A 605 13.55 2.10 -9.32
C SER A 605 13.37 2.48 -10.78
N ASP A 606 14.12 1.82 -11.67
CA ASP A 606 14.12 2.12 -13.09
C ASP A 606 13.08 1.26 -13.85
N GLY A 607 12.22 0.52 -13.13
CA GLY A 607 11.20 -0.34 -13.71
C GLY A 607 11.70 -1.70 -14.19
N TRP A 608 12.97 -2.05 -13.94
CA TRP A 608 13.57 -3.31 -14.41
C TRP A 608 13.33 -4.47 -13.44
N ASP A 609 13.02 -5.65 -13.96
CA ASP A 609 13.25 -6.89 -13.23
C ASP A 609 14.72 -7.29 -13.39
N LEU A 610 15.51 -7.07 -12.34
CA LEU A 610 16.95 -7.38 -12.34
C LEU A 610 17.25 -8.89 -12.34
N MET A 611 16.29 -9.73 -11.96
CA MET A 611 16.45 -11.19 -11.94
C MET A 611 16.32 -11.76 -13.35
N SER A 612 15.22 -11.44 -14.04
CA SER A 612 14.94 -11.92 -15.40
C SER A 612 15.55 -11.04 -16.50
N ARG A 613 16.01 -9.83 -16.16
CA ARG A 613 16.47 -8.80 -17.09
C ARG A 613 15.35 -8.31 -18.03
N ALA A 614 14.16 -8.08 -17.46
CA ALA A 614 13.03 -7.48 -18.17
C ALA A 614 12.96 -5.97 -17.91
N PRO A 615 12.54 -5.14 -18.89
CA PRO A 615 12.16 -5.51 -20.27
C PRO A 615 13.34 -5.99 -21.12
N ALA A 616 13.05 -6.74 -22.19
CA ALA A 616 14.04 -7.23 -23.15
C ALA A 616 13.72 -6.73 -24.56
N PRO A 617 14.73 -6.59 -25.45
CA PRO A 617 14.47 -6.18 -26.83
C PRO A 617 13.61 -7.21 -27.57
N GLY A 618 12.59 -6.74 -28.29
CA GLY A 618 11.78 -7.58 -29.17
C GLY A 618 12.56 -8.06 -30.40
N THR A 619 12.21 -9.23 -30.93
CA THR A 619 12.81 -9.73 -32.18
C THR A 619 12.21 -9.03 -33.39
N LYS A 620 12.88 -9.11 -34.56
CA LYS A 620 12.32 -8.54 -35.81
C LYS A 620 11.02 -9.24 -36.20
N GLU A 621 10.94 -10.54 -35.93
CA GLU A 621 9.77 -11.37 -36.13
C GLU A 621 8.59 -10.89 -35.26
N ASP A 622 8.84 -10.59 -33.98
CA ASP A 622 7.82 -10.05 -33.07
C ASP A 622 7.31 -8.69 -33.56
N LEU A 623 8.22 -7.76 -33.87
CA LEU A 623 7.86 -6.41 -34.32
C LEU A 623 7.01 -6.45 -35.60
N SER A 624 7.39 -7.31 -36.55
CA SER A 624 6.63 -7.53 -37.79
C SER A 624 5.25 -8.14 -37.53
N HIS A 625 5.15 -9.13 -36.63
CA HIS A 625 3.88 -9.77 -36.27
C HIS A 625 2.86 -8.77 -35.70
N TYR A 626 3.34 -7.78 -34.94
CA TYR A 626 2.52 -6.74 -34.33
C TYR A 626 2.36 -5.48 -35.20
N HIS A 627 2.89 -5.49 -36.43
CA HIS A 627 2.85 -4.36 -37.36
C HIS A 627 3.50 -3.06 -36.80
N ILE A 628 4.55 -3.20 -35.99
CA ILE A 628 5.27 -2.10 -35.36
C ILE A 628 6.74 -2.05 -35.81
N CYS A 629 7.34 -0.87 -35.74
CA CYS A 629 8.77 -0.67 -35.90
C CYS A 629 9.27 0.26 -34.79
N THR A 630 10.50 0.04 -34.34
CA THR A 630 11.18 1.01 -33.47
C THR A 630 11.63 2.19 -34.33
N SER A 631 11.28 3.41 -33.94
CA SER A 631 11.95 4.58 -34.50
C SER A 631 13.41 4.53 -34.08
N ASP A 632 14.34 4.67 -35.03
CA ASP A 632 15.73 4.94 -34.69
C ASP A 632 15.72 6.20 -33.83
N VAL A 633 16.09 6.07 -32.56
CA VAL A 633 16.42 7.25 -31.75
C VAL A 633 17.52 7.94 -32.53
N MET A 634 17.25 9.13 -33.08
CA MET A 634 18.27 9.94 -33.73
C MET A 634 19.45 10.02 -32.77
N SER A 635 20.54 9.33 -33.08
CA SER A 635 21.84 9.70 -32.55
C SER A 635 22.05 11.17 -32.91
N GLU A 636 22.61 11.97 -32.01
CA GLU A 636 22.91 13.41 -32.18
C GLU A 636 23.76 13.77 -33.43
N THR A 637 24.05 12.81 -34.31
CA THR A 637 24.81 12.95 -35.56
C THR A 637 24.00 13.29 -36.82
N ASP A 638 22.66 13.35 -36.80
CA ASP A 638 21.85 13.68 -38.00
C ASP A 638 21.19 15.07 -37.99
N LEU A 639 21.65 15.99 -37.14
CA LEU A 639 21.26 17.42 -37.18
C LEU A 639 22.19 18.28 -38.07
N SER A 640 23.01 17.68 -38.92
CA SER A 640 23.88 18.42 -39.85
C SER A 640 23.90 17.86 -41.27
N LYS A 641 22.74 17.61 -41.86
CA LYS A 641 22.57 17.50 -43.32
C LYS A 641 21.36 18.26 -43.81
#